data_AF-A0A2P8EQT2-F1
#
_entry.id   AF-A0A2P8EQT2-F1
#
_cell.length_a   1.000
_cell.length_b   1.000
_cell.length_c   1.000
_cell.angle_alpha   90.00
_cell.angle_beta   90.00
_cell.angle_gamma   90.00
#
_symmetry.space_group_name_H-M   'P 1'
#
loop_
_entity.id
_entity.type
_entity.pdbx_description
1 polymer ?
#
loop_
_entity_poly.entity_id
_entity_poly.type
_entity_poly.pdbx_seq_one_letter_code
_entity_poly.pdbx_strand_id
1 'polypeptide(L)'
;MSGSSDQIIHALAQHSQTDSPRHTINLLFAHCDDLQTDQILSHLRAARYAPRGLNVSQLDDLQNALSTRSWDLLVIAWKPDYQQGLTPESAVERLHHLDRDLPVLLLLPGAELPDPTHWLGSGIRAVIPAANTELLLLLLGREFEALNTRRELLKAQMHLHQLTEHNQHLVQHSSLAICFVHNGLILYANDSFAHLFGYEQGTRLQDHSLRQLIQPQHHDDLDLMLHESLRNGTTIQRTLGAQRPDTTRFDSLFSMHPTEYRHQHCLSIEVVPDADCAEQVFRDINPISGLSNEHAFMHALETACQNAHRGGQDRSLLLLSLDHLDVIRSEVGADGVELILRTLAATLKEQISQAHLLGHLDNNCFAVLMHNANPDTAVEAGDRLCHAISRHSCQVRSTSIHTTVSIGVVMINDSTPSNQEVLQRALMTANSLHSGNRPGNGVSLYQAEKTLLSSIDTKMSRRLLNALKLNRFRLLFQPVVPLRLDTQTQYYEVLLRLISDSERALSPNAFIAQTIEPDVLIELDRWVIETALERLSEVFAAGRRVHLLLNLSGASLRNTDLLQWLADTLRQSQIPAEYLIFQISESDAAVNLMQARTFTHTLQQMNCKVCLKHFGSSPNSGHVRHELDTEFIKLDGSYIQDLENRNISVDTLQDMLQPLHQQHKLIIAPLVEKSRVIGDLYTAGIHLIQGYYLQQPREKMDYDFFNDGQ
;
A
#
# COMPACT_ATOMS: atom_id res chain seq x y z
N MET A 1 16.62 46.24 9.59
CA MET A 1 17.79 46.32 8.69
C MET A 1 17.36 45.79 7.35
N SER A 2 17.18 46.66 6.37
CA SER A 2 16.86 46.31 4.98
C SER A 2 18.12 45.74 4.34
N GLY A 3 18.25 44.41 4.27
CA GLY A 3 19.11 43.79 3.27
C GLY A 3 18.50 44.12 1.91
N SER A 4 19.26 44.73 1.00
CA SER A 4 18.72 45.06 -0.32
C SER A 4 18.46 43.76 -1.07
N SER A 5 17.40 43.74 -1.88
CA SER A 5 17.03 42.59 -2.71
C SER A 5 18.19 42.10 -3.60
N ASP A 6 19.18 42.96 -3.87
CA ASP A 6 20.45 42.62 -4.54
C ASP A 6 21.31 41.59 -3.76
N GLN A 7 21.35 41.62 -2.42
CA GLN A 7 22.14 40.68 -1.62
C GLN A 7 21.56 39.26 -1.67
N ILE A 8 20.24 39.14 -1.76
CA ILE A 8 19.53 37.85 -1.86
C ILE A 8 19.63 37.29 -3.29
N ILE A 9 19.50 38.15 -4.31
CA ILE A 9 19.77 37.79 -5.70
C ILE A 9 21.22 37.28 -5.83
N HIS A 10 22.17 37.92 -5.14
CA HIS A 10 23.57 37.48 -5.12
C HIS A 10 23.77 36.15 -4.36
N ALA A 11 23.02 35.88 -3.29
CA ALA A 11 23.08 34.62 -2.54
C ALA A 11 22.51 33.43 -3.34
N LEU A 12 21.38 33.63 -4.04
CA LEU A 12 20.79 32.65 -4.96
C LEU A 12 21.73 32.40 -6.16
N ALA A 13 22.37 33.43 -6.69
CA ALA A 13 23.37 33.30 -7.76
C ALA A 13 24.69 32.67 -7.29
N GLN A 14 25.02 32.72 -6.00
CA GLN A 14 26.19 32.04 -5.42
C GLN A 14 26.00 30.53 -5.27
N HIS A 15 24.76 30.06 -5.07
CA HIS A 15 24.45 28.62 -5.02
C HIS A 15 24.50 27.98 -6.42
N SER A 16 24.36 28.78 -7.49
CA SER A 16 24.51 28.33 -8.89
C SER A 16 25.95 28.40 -9.42
N GLN A 17 26.99 28.46 -8.57
CA GLN A 17 28.41 28.68 -8.94
C GLN A 17 29.15 27.47 -9.52
N THR A 18 28.45 26.52 -10.13
CA THR A 18 29.10 25.62 -11.10
C THR A 18 28.93 26.22 -12.49
N ASP A 19 29.92 26.05 -13.37
CA ASP A 19 30.02 26.58 -14.75
C ASP A 19 28.93 26.04 -15.72
N SER A 20 27.75 25.77 -15.19
CA SER A 20 26.64 25.07 -15.80
C SER A 20 25.71 26.05 -16.53
N PRO A 21 25.07 25.61 -17.63
CA PRO A 21 24.10 26.42 -18.35
C PRO A 21 22.99 26.93 -17.42
N ARG A 22 22.44 28.12 -17.72
CA ARG A 22 21.29 28.70 -17.00
C ARG A 22 20.23 27.61 -16.77
N HIS A 23 19.96 27.26 -15.51
CA HIS A 23 18.99 26.23 -15.20
C HIS A 23 17.61 26.71 -15.63
N THR A 24 16.95 25.91 -16.45
CA THR A 24 15.59 26.19 -16.90
C THR A 24 14.66 25.80 -15.77
N ILE A 25 13.78 26.71 -15.36
CA ILE A 25 12.80 26.46 -14.28
C ILE A 25 11.39 26.64 -14.85
N ASN A 26 10.60 25.57 -14.83
CA ASN A 26 9.25 25.54 -15.38
C ASN A 26 8.23 25.73 -14.25
N LEU A 27 7.49 26.83 -14.29
CA LEU A 27 6.58 27.27 -13.24
C LEU A 27 5.13 27.26 -13.71
N LEU A 28 4.26 26.60 -12.95
CA LEU A 28 2.82 26.77 -13.08
C LEU A 28 2.35 27.85 -12.12
N PHE A 29 1.43 28.69 -12.59
CA PHE A 29 0.81 29.74 -11.80
C PHE A 29 -0.69 29.53 -11.80
N ALA A 30 -1.32 29.58 -10.63
CA ALA A 30 -2.77 29.50 -10.48
C ALA A 30 -3.29 30.71 -9.72
N HIS A 31 -4.33 31.35 -10.24
CA HIS A 31 -4.96 32.55 -9.67
C HIS A 31 -4.05 33.77 -9.46
N CYS A 32 -2.79 33.72 -9.92
CA CYS A 32 -1.87 34.85 -9.94
C CYS A 32 -2.28 35.83 -11.06
N ASP A 33 -2.25 37.12 -10.76
CA ASP A 33 -2.50 38.14 -11.78
C ASP A 33 -1.27 38.29 -12.69
N ASP A 34 -1.45 38.80 -13.92
CA ASP A 34 -0.36 38.93 -14.90
C ASP A 34 0.83 39.75 -14.36
N LEU A 35 0.53 40.82 -13.60
CA LEU A 35 1.54 41.65 -12.95
C LEU A 35 2.39 40.85 -11.95
N GLN A 36 1.76 40.01 -11.13
CA GLN A 36 2.45 39.18 -10.14
C GLN A 36 3.31 38.11 -10.82
N THR A 37 2.76 37.50 -11.87
CA THR A 37 3.46 36.48 -12.68
C THR A 37 4.72 37.07 -13.31
N ASP A 38 4.62 38.22 -13.96
CA ASP A 38 5.75 38.90 -14.60
C ASP A 38 6.81 39.35 -13.60
N GLN A 39 6.41 39.79 -12.41
CA GLN A 39 7.34 40.13 -11.33
C GLN A 39 8.16 38.90 -10.90
N ILE A 40 7.51 37.77 -10.63
CA ILE A 40 8.20 36.53 -10.21
C ILE A 40 9.17 36.06 -11.30
N LEU A 41 8.72 36.03 -12.56
CA LEU A 41 9.57 35.64 -13.69
C LEU A 41 10.75 36.60 -13.88
N SER A 42 10.55 37.90 -13.71
CA SER A 42 11.62 38.91 -13.82
C SER A 42 12.67 38.73 -12.72
N HIS A 43 12.24 38.51 -11.48
CA HIS A 43 13.15 38.28 -10.35
C HIS A 43 13.96 36.98 -10.50
N LEU A 44 13.36 35.91 -11.00
CA LEU A 44 14.09 34.67 -11.28
C LEU A 44 15.12 34.84 -12.41
N ARG A 45 14.83 35.65 -13.44
CA ARG A 45 15.82 36.02 -14.47
C ARG A 45 16.98 36.80 -13.88
N ALA A 46 16.71 37.72 -12.94
CA ALA A 46 17.76 38.46 -12.22
C ALA A 46 18.63 37.52 -11.37
N ALA A 47 18.05 36.46 -10.79
CA ALA A 47 18.74 35.38 -10.09
C ALA A 47 19.39 34.33 -11.01
N ARG A 48 19.59 34.63 -12.30
CA ARG A 48 20.26 33.78 -13.32
C ARG A 48 19.53 32.49 -13.72
N TYR A 49 18.28 32.29 -13.33
CA TYR A 49 17.44 31.21 -13.88
C TYR A 49 16.90 31.57 -15.28
N ALA A 50 16.50 30.56 -16.04
CA ALA A 50 15.73 30.72 -17.28
C ALA A 50 14.26 30.29 -17.06
N PRO A 51 13.43 31.13 -16.43
CA PRO A 51 12.08 30.73 -16.02
C PRO A 51 11.10 30.72 -17.19
N ARG A 52 10.21 29.72 -17.20
CA ARG A 52 9.08 29.59 -18.11
C ARG A 52 7.79 29.41 -17.31
N GLY A 53 6.92 30.42 -17.34
CA GLY A 53 5.62 30.39 -16.66
C GLY A 53 4.47 29.93 -17.56
N LEU A 54 3.45 29.31 -16.98
CA LEU A 54 2.13 29.12 -17.59
C LEU A 54 1.05 29.34 -16.52
N ASN A 55 0.06 30.17 -16.84
CA ASN A 55 -1.10 30.38 -15.99
C ASN A 55 -2.16 29.31 -16.25
N VAL A 56 -2.70 28.72 -15.19
CA VAL A 56 -3.81 27.77 -15.20
C VAL A 56 -4.93 28.29 -14.32
N SER A 57 -6.17 28.14 -14.76
CA SER A 57 -7.34 28.68 -14.06
C SER A 57 -8.27 27.58 -13.57
N GLN A 58 -8.36 26.48 -14.32
CA GLN A 58 -9.18 25.32 -14.03
C GLN A 58 -8.35 24.05 -13.79
N LEU A 59 -8.98 23.05 -13.18
CA LEU A 59 -8.35 21.78 -12.85
C LEU A 59 -8.00 20.96 -14.11
N ASP A 60 -8.80 21.08 -15.16
CA ASP A 60 -8.52 20.48 -16.48
C ASP A 60 -7.31 21.13 -17.17
N ASP A 61 -7.14 22.46 -17.02
CA ASP A 61 -5.96 23.18 -17.55
C ASP A 61 -4.68 22.71 -16.86
N LEU A 62 -4.74 22.50 -15.54
CA LEU A 62 -3.62 21.93 -14.78
C LEU A 62 -3.26 20.54 -15.30
N GLN A 63 -4.23 19.68 -15.55
CA GLN A 63 -3.97 18.33 -16.09
C GLN A 63 -3.36 18.37 -17.49
N ASN A 64 -3.89 19.22 -18.38
CA ASN A 64 -3.33 19.42 -19.71
C ASN A 64 -1.89 19.97 -19.64
N ALA A 65 -1.63 20.91 -18.74
CA ALA A 65 -0.27 21.43 -18.55
C ALA A 65 0.69 20.32 -18.10
N LEU A 66 0.29 19.49 -17.12
CA LEU A 66 1.10 18.39 -16.58
C LEU A 66 1.40 17.25 -17.59
N SER A 67 0.61 17.11 -18.65
CA SER A 67 0.85 16.13 -19.71
C SER A 67 1.80 16.65 -20.81
N THR A 68 1.87 17.97 -21.02
CA THR A 68 2.66 18.55 -22.11
C THR A 68 4.16 18.61 -21.84
N ARG A 69 4.57 18.77 -20.57
CA ARG A 69 5.97 18.91 -20.17
C ARG A 69 6.19 18.65 -18.69
N SER A 70 7.45 18.49 -18.29
CA SER A 70 7.86 18.47 -16.88
C SER A 70 7.85 19.87 -16.28
N TRP A 71 7.21 19.99 -15.12
CA TRP A 71 7.15 21.22 -14.32
C TRP A 71 7.96 21.05 -13.05
N ASP A 72 8.45 22.16 -12.53
CA ASP A 72 9.32 22.17 -11.36
C ASP A 72 8.61 22.67 -10.12
N LEU A 73 7.70 23.64 -10.24
CA LEU A 73 6.99 24.26 -9.13
C LEU A 73 5.59 24.74 -9.57
N LEU A 74 4.62 24.68 -8.65
CA LEU A 74 3.29 25.28 -8.79
C LEU A 74 3.12 26.39 -7.74
N VAL A 75 2.77 27.59 -8.18
CA VAL A 75 2.52 28.75 -7.32
C VAL A 75 1.04 29.12 -7.41
N ILE A 76 0.35 29.17 -6.28
CA ILE A 76 -1.09 29.46 -6.20
C ILE A 76 -1.30 30.73 -5.39
N ALA A 77 -2.03 31.70 -5.91
CA ALA A 77 -2.47 32.86 -5.14
C ALA A 77 -3.81 32.58 -4.44
N TRP A 78 -3.89 32.94 -3.15
CA TRP A 78 -5.09 32.78 -2.35
C TRP A 78 -6.15 33.82 -2.71
N LYS A 79 -7.41 33.38 -2.84
CA LYS A 79 -8.58 34.24 -3.05
C LYS A 79 -9.69 33.85 -2.07
N PRO A 80 -10.47 34.84 -1.56
CA PRO A 80 -11.53 34.58 -0.58
C PRO A 80 -12.70 33.77 -1.15
N ASP A 81 -12.93 33.88 -2.46
CA ASP A 81 -13.98 33.15 -3.17
C ASP A 81 -13.37 32.40 -4.37
N TYR A 82 -13.13 31.10 -4.21
CA TYR A 82 -12.83 30.19 -5.32
C TYR A 82 -14.15 29.77 -6.00
N GLN A 83 -14.91 30.71 -6.56
CA GLN A 83 -16.14 30.34 -7.27
C GLN A 83 -15.78 29.54 -8.54
N GLN A 84 -15.96 28.22 -8.48
CA GLN A 84 -15.74 27.25 -9.56
C GLN A 84 -14.32 27.26 -10.19
N GLY A 85 -13.27 27.20 -9.35
CA GLY A 85 -11.88 27.18 -9.83
C GLY A 85 -10.95 26.28 -9.02
N LEU A 86 -9.71 26.12 -9.49
CA LEU A 86 -8.65 25.32 -8.87
C LEU A 86 -8.31 25.81 -7.45
N THR A 87 -8.78 25.13 -6.40
CA THR A 87 -8.37 25.43 -5.01
C THR A 87 -6.99 24.83 -4.70
N PRO A 88 -6.24 25.37 -3.72
CA PRO A 88 -4.94 24.81 -3.33
C PRO A 88 -5.02 23.34 -2.93
N GLU A 89 -6.05 22.95 -2.18
CA GLU A 89 -6.29 21.56 -1.76
C GLU A 89 -6.60 20.67 -2.95
N SER A 90 -7.49 21.12 -3.86
CA SER A 90 -7.82 20.34 -5.07
C SER A 90 -6.62 20.18 -6.02
N ALA A 91 -5.71 21.16 -6.06
CA ALA A 91 -4.47 21.08 -6.82
C ALA A 91 -3.51 20.04 -6.24
N VAL A 92 -3.34 20.04 -4.91
CA VAL A 92 -2.50 19.06 -4.21
C VAL A 92 -3.09 17.65 -4.32
N GLU A 93 -4.40 17.50 -4.11
CA GLU A 93 -5.13 16.25 -4.32
C GLU A 93 -4.96 15.74 -5.75
N ARG A 94 -5.05 16.61 -6.76
CA ARG A 94 -4.84 16.21 -8.16
C ARG A 94 -3.40 15.78 -8.45
N LEU A 95 -2.40 16.46 -7.89
CA LEU A 95 -0.99 16.08 -8.03
C LEU A 95 -0.70 14.74 -7.36
N HIS A 96 -1.31 14.47 -6.20
CA HIS A 96 -1.26 13.16 -5.54
C HIS A 96 -1.89 12.05 -6.40
N HIS A 97 -3.08 12.29 -6.96
CA HIS A 97 -3.72 11.34 -7.87
C HIS A 97 -2.89 11.00 -9.11
N LEU A 98 -2.08 11.94 -9.59
CA LEU A 98 -1.23 11.77 -10.78
C LEU A 98 0.19 11.27 -10.45
N ASP A 99 0.50 11.00 -9.18
CA ASP A 99 1.83 10.60 -8.69
C ASP A 99 2.95 11.55 -9.16
N ARG A 100 2.66 12.87 -9.18
CA ARG A 100 3.60 13.90 -9.60
C ARG A 100 4.24 14.57 -8.38
N ASP A 101 5.57 14.43 -8.21
CA ASP A 101 6.35 15.18 -7.22
C ASP A 101 6.55 16.62 -7.71
N LEU A 102 5.51 17.45 -7.55
CA LEU A 102 5.51 18.87 -7.88
C LEU A 102 5.25 19.71 -6.61
N PRO A 103 6.26 20.43 -6.09
CA PRO A 103 6.10 21.31 -4.94
C PRO A 103 5.08 22.43 -5.20
N VAL A 104 4.13 22.61 -4.27
CA VAL A 104 3.10 23.66 -4.32
C VAL A 104 3.40 24.75 -3.30
N LEU A 105 3.40 26.01 -3.74
CA LEU A 105 3.59 27.21 -2.91
C LEU A 105 2.32 28.08 -2.93
N LEU A 106 1.88 28.53 -1.75
CA LEU A 106 0.68 29.37 -1.60
C LEU A 106 1.06 30.82 -1.27
N LEU A 107 0.52 31.78 -2.04
CA LEU A 107 0.67 33.23 -1.82
C LEU A 107 -0.57 33.80 -1.13
N LEU A 108 -0.40 34.48 0.00
CA LEU A 108 -1.49 35.12 0.76
C LEU A 108 -1.49 36.65 0.57
N PRO A 109 -2.66 37.31 0.44
CA PRO A 109 -2.74 38.73 0.13
C PRO A 109 -2.35 39.69 1.28
N GLY A 110 -2.10 39.20 2.50
CA GLY A 110 -1.84 40.04 3.69
C GLY A 110 -0.57 39.67 4.46
N ALA A 111 -0.16 40.54 5.39
CA ALA A 111 0.98 40.32 6.30
C ALA A 111 0.61 39.49 7.54
N GLU A 112 -0.67 39.46 7.92
CA GLU A 112 -1.20 38.54 8.93
C GLU A 112 -1.48 37.19 8.26
N LEU A 113 -0.61 36.21 8.56
CA LEU A 113 -0.75 34.83 8.10
C LEU A 113 -1.85 34.16 8.94
N PRO A 114 -2.99 33.69 8.36
CA PRO A 114 -3.76 32.61 8.97
C PRO A 114 -2.84 31.45 9.31
N ASP A 115 -3.17 30.69 10.36
CA ASP A 115 -2.31 29.62 10.87
C ASP A 115 -1.84 28.70 9.73
N PRO A 116 -0.54 28.72 9.37
CA PRO A 116 -0.05 28.00 8.20
C PRO A 116 -0.13 26.49 8.39
N THR A 117 -0.36 25.99 9.62
CA THR A 117 -0.43 24.55 9.91
C THR A 117 -1.49 23.84 9.09
N HIS A 118 -2.62 24.48 8.79
CA HIS A 118 -3.67 23.88 7.97
C HIS A 118 -3.15 23.56 6.56
N TRP A 119 -2.62 24.56 5.88
CA TRP A 119 -2.10 24.45 4.51
C TRP A 119 -0.89 23.52 4.41
N LEU A 120 0.03 23.62 5.37
CA LEU A 120 1.19 22.73 5.45
C LEU A 120 0.77 21.28 5.71
N GLY A 121 -0.28 21.06 6.51
CA GLY A 121 -0.86 19.75 6.77
C GLY A 121 -1.54 19.14 5.54
N SER A 122 -2.07 19.97 4.64
CA SER A 122 -2.70 19.55 3.38
C SER A 122 -1.70 19.25 2.24
N GLY A 123 -0.39 19.33 2.48
CA GLY A 123 0.64 18.99 1.49
C GLY A 123 1.24 20.18 0.72
N ILE A 124 0.83 21.41 1.03
CA ILE A 124 1.46 22.63 0.49
C ILE A 124 2.84 22.80 1.14
N ARG A 125 3.87 23.09 0.35
CA ARG A 125 5.27 23.11 0.80
C ARG A 125 5.65 24.40 1.50
N ALA A 126 5.05 25.52 1.11
CA ALA A 126 5.19 26.77 1.83
C ALA A 126 4.01 27.71 1.63
N VAL A 127 3.76 28.53 2.65
CA VAL A 127 2.76 29.59 2.67
C VAL A 127 3.48 30.92 2.85
N ILE A 128 3.23 31.87 1.95
CA ILE A 128 4.08 33.05 1.75
C ILE A 128 3.22 34.30 1.64
N PRO A 129 3.48 35.38 2.40
CA PRO A 129 2.84 36.66 2.17
C PRO A 129 3.23 37.21 0.79
N ALA A 130 2.24 37.56 -0.05
CA ALA A 130 2.47 38.09 -1.40
C ALA A 130 3.28 39.39 -1.40
N ALA A 131 3.25 40.15 -0.31
CA ALA A 131 4.06 41.36 -0.13
C ALA A 131 5.56 41.07 0.10
N ASN A 132 5.95 39.84 0.41
CA ASN A 132 7.33 39.47 0.73
C ASN A 132 7.99 38.69 -0.42
N THR A 133 8.39 39.41 -1.45
CA THR A 133 9.06 38.87 -2.65
C THR A 133 10.38 38.19 -2.33
N GLU A 134 11.11 38.67 -1.32
CA GLU A 134 12.41 38.10 -0.92
C GLU A 134 12.25 36.68 -0.35
N LEU A 135 11.25 36.49 0.53
CA LEU A 135 10.91 35.18 1.07
C LEU A 135 10.43 34.22 -0.03
N LEU A 136 9.65 34.72 -1.00
CA LEU A 136 9.20 33.94 -2.14
C LEU A 136 10.36 33.37 -2.95
N LEU A 137 11.35 34.19 -3.27
CA LEU A 137 12.51 33.76 -4.06
C LEU A 137 13.39 32.75 -3.30
N LEU A 138 13.59 32.95 -2.00
CA LEU A 138 14.33 32.00 -1.17
C LEU A 138 13.65 30.63 -1.10
N LEU A 139 12.32 30.62 -0.94
CA LEU A 139 11.55 29.36 -0.86
C LEU A 139 11.45 28.69 -2.23
N LEU A 140 11.27 29.44 -3.32
CA LEU A 140 11.32 28.89 -4.68
C LEU A 140 12.66 28.19 -4.95
N GLY A 141 13.78 28.83 -4.62
CA GLY A 141 15.11 28.25 -4.77
C GLY A 141 15.29 26.98 -3.94
N ARG A 142 14.91 27.02 -2.65
CA ARG A 142 15.02 25.88 -1.74
C ARG A 142 14.21 24.67 -2.22
N GLU A 143 12.96 24.88 -2.61
CA GLU A 143 12.09 23.77 -3.06
C GLU A 143 12.54 23.21 -4.42
N PHE A 144 13.06 24.07 -5.32
CA PHE A 144 13.64 23.63 -6.59
C PHE A 144 14.88 22.74 -6.38
N GLU A 145 15.81 23.15 -5.51
CA GLU A 145 16.98 22.34 -5.17
C GLU A 145 16.57 21.01 -4.51
N ALA A 146 15.64 21.07 -3.53
CA ALA A 146 15.14 19.87 -2.87
C ALA A 146 14.45 18.89 -3.84
N LEU A 147 13.75 19.39 -4.86
CA LEU A 147 13.20 18.56 -5.93
C LEU A 147 14.30 17.93 -6.79
N ASN A 148 15.32 18.70 -7.19
CA ASN A 148 16.42 18.18 -8.00
C ASN A 148 17.24 17.13 -7.25
N THR A 149 17.56 17.34 -5.97
CA THR A 149 18.25 16.33 -5.15
C THR A 149 17.46 15.03 -5.08
N ARG A 150 16.13 15.10 -4.91
CA ARG A 150 15.27 13.90 -4.92
C ARG A 150 15.26 13.20 -6.28
N ARG A 151 15.17 13.96 -7.38
CA ARG A 151 15.25 13.43 -8.76
C ARG A 151 16.61 12.77 -9.03
N GLU A 152 17.72 13.36 -8.57
CA GLU A 152 19.06 12.79 -8.71
C GLU A 152 19.26 11.53 -7.87
N LEU A 153 18.77 11.54 -6.62
CA LEU A 153 18.81 10.36 -5.75
C LEU A 153 18.06 9.18 -6.38
N LEU A 154 16.86 9.41 -6.92
CA LEU A 154 16.10 8.38 -7.62
C LEU A 154 16.88 7.84 -8.82
N LYS A 155 17.48 8.72 -9.65
CA LYS A 155 18.34 8.29 -10.78
C LYS A 155 19.52 7.45 -10.32
N ALA A 156 20.21 7.85 -9.25
CA ALA A 156 21.37 7.13 -8.72
C ALA A 156 20.99 5.76 -8.14
N GLN A 157 19.88 5.69 -7.40
CA GLN A 157 19.34 4.44 -6.87
C GLN A 157 18.94 3.47 -8.00
N MET A 158 18.27 3.99 -9.03
CA MET A 158 17.94 3.20 -10.22
C MET A 158 19.18 2.68 -10.93
N HIS A 159 20.22 3.51 -11.09
CA HIS A 159 21.47 3.10 -11.72
C HIS A 159 22.19 2.01 -10.91
N LEU A 160 22.22 2.14 -9.58
CA LEU A 160 22.84 1.13 -8.71
C LEU A 160 22.07 -0.19 -8.70
N HIS A 161 20.74 -0.13 -8.71
CA HIS A 161 19.89 -1.31 -8.86
C HIS A 161 20.16 -1.99 -10.20
N GLN A 162 20.12 -1.24 -11.31
CA GLN A 162 20.44 -1.73 -12.65
C GLN A 162 21.80 -2.43 -12.72
N LEU A 163 22.85 -1.83 -12.17
CA LEU A 163 24.18 -2.44 -12.14
C LEU A 163 24.18 -3.75 -11.32
N THR A 164 23.45 -3.80 -10.22
CA THR A 164 23.39 -4.99 -9.35
C THR A 164 22.69 -6.13 -10.06
N GLU A 165 21.55 -5.86 -10.69
CA GLU A 165 20.76 -6.86 -11.40
C GLU A 165 21.41 -7.30 -12.70
N HIS A 166 21.97 -6.37 -13.47
CA HIS A 166 22.72 -6.69 -14.67
C HIS A 166 23.90 -7.62 -14.33
N ASN A 167 24.64 -7.35 -13.25
CA ASN A 167 25.72 -8.26 -12.81
C ASN A 167 25.20 -9.63 -12.37
N GLN A 168 24.12 -9.71 -11.59
CA GLN A 168 23.54 -10.99 -11.17
C GLN A 168 23.02 -11.80 -12.36
N HIS A 169 22.38 -11.12 -13.31
CA HIS A 169 21.87 -11.70 -14.54
C HIS A 169 23.01 -12.16 -15.48
N LEU A 170 24.06 -11.35 -15.64
CA LEU A 170 25.27 -11.74 -16.38
C LEU A 170 25.91 -13.00 -15.80
N VAL A 171 25.94 -13.13 -14.46
CA VAL A 171 26.45 -14.33 -13.79
C VAL A 171 25.51 -15.52 -14.00
N GLN A 172 24.20 -15.33 -13.86
CA GLN A 172 23.21 -16.40 -13.99
C GLN A 172 23.11 -16.96 -15.42
N HIS A 173 23.20 -16.09 -16.43
CA HIS A 173 23.05 -16.43 -17.85
C HIS A 173 24.37 -16.45 -18.62
N SER A 174 25.52 -16.42 -17.91
CA SER A 174 26.82 -16.64 -18.53
C SER A 174 26.87 -18.00 -19.22
N SER A 175 27.48 -18.08 -20.40
CA SER A 175 27.80 -19.35 -21.06
C SER A 175 28.85 -20.16 -20.29
N LEU A 176 29.58 -19.51 -19.37
CA LEU A 176 30.47 -20.17 -18.44
C LEU A 176 29.68 -20.76 -17.28
N ALA A 177 29.99 -22.00 -16.91
CA ALA A 177 29.48 -22.60 -15.70
C ALA A 177 30.22 -21.98 -14.50
N ILE A 178 29.50 -21.18 -13.69
CA ILE A 178 30.06 -20.42 -12.56
C ILE A 178 29.45 -20.92 -11.25
N CYS A 179 30.28 -21.20 -10.25
CA CYS A 179 29.82 -21.41 -8.87
C CYS A 179 30.71 -20.72 -7.84
N PHE A 180 30.12 -20.34 -6.70
CA PHE A 180 30.83 -19.80 -5.55
C PHE A 180 30.90 -20.86 -4.45
N VAL A 181 32.08 -21.06 -3.88
CA VAL A 181 32.36 -22.13 -2.91
C VAL A 181 33.04 -21.57 -1.66
N HIS A 182 32.55 -21.98 -0.49
CA HIS A 182 33.14 -21.66 0.81
C HIS A 182 33.29 -22.93 1.65
N ASN A 183 34.49 -23.19 2.17
CA ASN A 183 34.83 -24.43 2.91
C ASN A 183 34.45 -25.73 2.17
N GLY A 184 34.56 -25.74 0.83
CA GLY A 184 34.21 -26.88 -0.01
C GLY A 184 32.71 -27.08 -0.26
N LEU A 185 31.85 -26.19 0.26
CA LEU A 185 30.41 -26.16 0.03
C LEU A 185 30.03 -25.10 -1.00
N ILE A 186 29.10 -25.44 -1.89
CA ILE A 186 28.60 -24.53 -2.92
C ILE A 186 27.60 -23.55 -2.29
N LEU A 187 27.95 -22.26 -2.28
CA LEU A 187 27.09 -21.17 -1.84
C LEU A 187 26.07 -20.77 -2.92
N TYR A 188 26.49 -20.82 -4.19
CA TYR A 188 25.68 -20.46 -5.33
C TYR A 188 26.26 -21.12 -6.59
N ALA A 189 25.38 -21.53 -7.51
CA ALA A 189 25.73 -22.00 -8.83
C ALA A 189 24.76 -21.37 -9.84
N ASN A 190 25.28 -20.94 -11.00
CA ASN A 190 24.43 -20.50 -12.11
C ASN A 190 23.82 -21.70 -12.85
N ASP A 191 22.84 -21.44 -13.72
CA ASP A 191 22.11 -22.50 -14.42
C ASP A 191 23.00 -23.25 -15.41
N SER A 192 23.97 -22.57 -16.01
CA SER A 192 25.01 -23.20 -16.84
C SER A 192 25.84 -24.24 -16.06
N PHE A 193 26.21 -23.94 -14.81
CA PHE A 193 26.88 -24.91 -13.93
C PHE A 193 25.94 -26.05 -13.56
N ALA A 194 24.70 -25.76 -13.19
CA ALA A 194 23.72 -26.81 -12.87
C ALA A 194 23.54 -27.80 -14.03
N HIS A 195 23.28 -27.28 -15.24
CA HIS A 195 23.09 -28.08 -16.44
C HIS A 195 24.33 -28.87 -16.84
N LEU A 196 25.52 -28.29 -16.74
CA LEU A 196 26.77 -29.00 -17.02
C LEU A 196 26.93 -30.25 -16.13
N PHE A 197 26.52 -30.15 -14.87
CA PHE A 197 26.55 -31.24 -13.90
C PHE A 197 25.27 -32.11 -13.86
N GLY A 198 24.31 -31.88 -14.77
CA GLY A 198 23.11 -32.71 -14.90
C GLY A 198 21.95 -32.35 -13.96
N TYR A 199 21.92 -31.13 -13.44
CA TYR A 199 20.85 -30.60 -12.59
C TYR A 199 19.96 -29.63 -13.38
N GLU A 200 18.68 -29.53 -12.99
CA GLU A 200 17.70 -28.65 -13.64
C GLU A 200 17.89 -27.17 -13.26
N GLN A 201 18.40 -26.89 -12.05
CA GLN A 201 18.56 -25.53 -11.50
C GLN A 201 19.74 -25.48 -10.52
N GLY A 202 20.41 -24.33 -10.45
CA GLY A 202 21.54 -24.11 -9.53
C GLY A 202 21.18 -24.20 -8.04
N THR A 203 19.91 -23.98 -7.68
CA THR A 203 19.41 -24.08 -6.29
C THR A 203 19.56 -25.47 -5.69
N ARG A 204 19.47 -26.53 -6.51
CA ARG A 204 19.65 -27.92 -6.05
C ARG A 204 21.08 -28.22 -5.62
N LEU A 205 22.04 -27.43 -6.08
CA LEU A 205 23.46 -27.58 -5.76
C LEU A 205 23.89 -26.72 -4.57
N GLN A 206 23.01 -25.90 -4.00
CA GLN A 206 23.31 -25.17 -2.77
C GLN A 206 23.59 -26.16 -1.64
N ASP A 207 24.58 -25.84 -0.82
CA ASP A 207 25.06 -26.64 0.31
C ASP A 207 25.60 -28.03 -0.05
N HIS A 208 25.71 -28.36 -1.35
CA HIS A 208 26.39 -29.57 -1.79
C HIS A 208 27.91 -29.39 -1.68
N SER A 209 28.59 -30.47 -1.34
CA SER A 209 30.05 -30.48 -1.37
C SER A 209 30.54 -30.61 -2.81
N LEU A 210 31.38 -29.67 -3.24
CA LEU A 210 32.00 -29.70 -4.57
C LEU A 210 32.74 -31.03 -4.82
N ARG A 211 33.31 -31.63 -3.76
CA ARG A 211 34.00 -32.92 -3.80
C ARG A 211 33.13 -34.07 -4.32
N GLN A 212 31.81 -34.01 -4.13
CA GLN A 212 30.87 -35.02 -4.61
C GLN A 212 30.67 -34.99 -6.12
N LEU A 213 30.97 -33.86 -6.77
CA LEU A 213 30.84 -33.66 -8.21
C LEU A 213 32.12 -34.00 -8.98
N ILE A 214 33.23 -34.24 -8.25
CA ILE A 214 34.56 -34.54 -8.80
C ILE A 214 34.88 -36.03 -8.63
N GLN A 215 35.53 -36.63 -9.61
CA GLN A 215 35.92 -38.04 -9.58
C GLN A 215 36.91 -38.33 -8.43
N PRO A 216 36.84 -39.50 -7.77
CA PRO A 216 37.68 -39.83 -6.62
C PRO A 216 39.19 -39.70 -6.87
N GLN A 217 39.64 -39.97 -8.11
CA GLN A 217 41.04 -39.87 -8.50
C GLN A 217 41.59 -38.43 -8.52
N HIS A 218 40.72 -37.42 -8.50
CA HIS A 218 41.06 -36.00 -8.54
C HIS A 218 40.72 -35.25 -7.23
N HIS A 219 40.36 -35.97 -6.15
CA HIS A 219 40.02 -35.33 -4.87
C HIS A 219 41.23 -34.66 -4.23
N ASP A 220 42.41 -35.28 -4.30
CA ASP A 220 43.64 -34.70 -3.73
C ASP A 220 44.05 -33.43 -4.49
N ASP A 221 43.87 -33.41 -5.82
CA ASP A 221 44.12 -32.23 -6.65
C ASP A 221 43.15 -31.08 -6.32
N LEU A 222 41.86 -31.39 -6.11
CA LEU A 222 40.84 -30.42 -5.71
C LEU A 222 41.15 -29.81 -4.33
N ASP A 223 41.47 -30.64 -3.35
CA ASP A 223 41.78 -30.20 -1.99
C ASP A 223 43.02 -29.29 -1.98
N LEU A 224 44.04 -29.60 -2.80
CA LEU A 224 45.20 -28.73 -3.01
C LEU A 224 44.83 -27.38 -3.64
N MET A 225 44.00 -27.38 -4.69
CA MET A 225 43.54 -26.13 -5.34
C MET A 225 42.77 -25.22 -4.39
N LEU A 226 41.86 -25.79 -3.58
CA LEU A 226 41.07 -25.03 -2.61
C LEU A 226 41.98 -24.38 -1.55
N HIS A 227 42.98 -25.11 -1.04
CA HIS A 227 43.91 -24.61 -0.03
C HIS A 227 44.87 -23.55 -0.58
N GLU A 228 45.43 -23.77 -1.78
CA GLU A 228 46.39 -22.84 -2.39
C GLU A 228 45.73 -21.52 -2.82
N SER A 229 44.53 -21.56 -3.39
CA SER A 229 43.83 -20.35 -3.85
C SER A 229 43.42 -19.44 -2.69
N LEU A 230 42.96 -20.01 -1.57
CA LEU A 230 42.59 -19.26 -0.36
C LEU A 230 43.80 -18.63 0.36
N ARG A 231 44.97 -19.27 0.33
CA ARG A 231 46.17 -18.78 1.03
C ARG A 231 47.00 -17.80 0.21
N ASN A 232 47.15 -18.05 -1.09
CA ASN A 232 48.10 -17.32 -1.92
C ASN A 232 47.44 -16.18 -2.70
N GLY A 233 46.10 -16.10 -2.74
CA GLY A 233 45.39 -15.06 -3.47
C GLY A 233 45.49 -15.18 -4.99
N THR A 234 46.01 -16.30 -5.51
CA THR A 234 46.31 -16.51 -6.93
C THR A 234 45.24 -17.34 -7.62
N THR A 235 44.98 -17.03 -8.89
CA THR A 235 44.13 -17.84 -9.77
C THR A 235 44.82 -19.16 -10.09
N ILE A 236 44.13 -20.28 -9.91
CA ILE A 236 44.65 -21.63 -10.18
C ILE A 236 43.74 -22.30 -11.21
N GLN A 237 44.35 -22.92 -12.22
CA GLN A 237 43.63 -23.63 -13.27
C GLN A 237 44.14 -25.06 -13.38
N ARG A 238 43.24 -26.05 -13.39
CA ARG A 238 43.56 -27.46 -13.59
C ARG A 238 42.43 -28.17 -14.32
N THR A 239 42.78 -29.16 -15.13
CA THR A 239 41.81 -30.09 -15.69
C THR A 239 41.47 -31.15 -14.65
N LEU A 240 40.18 -31.27 -14.32
CA LEU A 240 39.67 -32.27 -13.39
C LEU A 240 38.56 -33.08 -14.07
N GLY A 241 38.53 -34.38 -13.80
CA GLY A 241 37.42 -35.24 -14.17
C GLY A 241 36.23 -35.05 -13.23
N ALA A 242 35.07 -34.70 -13.79
CA ALA A 242 33.80 -34.55 -13.10
C ALA A 242 32.90 -35.77 -13.33
N GLN A 243 31.92 -35.95 -12.43
CA GLN A 243 30.92 -37.01 -12.51
C GLN A 243 29.52 -36.45 -12.24
N ARG A 244 28.57 -36.77 -13.13
CA ARG A 244 27.16 -36.41 -13.00
C ARG A 244 26.38 -37.44 -12.15
N PRO A 245 25.18 -37.10 -11.65
CA PRO A 245 24.32 -38.03 -10.88
C PRO A 245 23.95 -39.31 -11.63
N ASP A 246 23.82 -39.25 -12.96
CA ASP A 246 23.55 -40.39 -13.84
C ASP A 246 24.79 -41.27 -14.12
N THR A 247 25.90 -41.00 -13.42
CA THR A 247 27.21 -41.66 -13.53
C THR A 247 28.01 -41.34 -14.79
N THR A 248 27.50 -40.48 -15.68
CA THR A 248 28.28 -39.98 -16.81
C THR A 248 29.44 -39.10 -16.35
N ARG A 249 30.53 -39.09 -17.13
CA ARG A 249 31.79 -38.43 -16.78
C ARG A 249 32.23 -37.51 -17.89
N PHE A 250 32.87 -36.42 -17.52
CA PHE A 250 33.51 -35.49 -18.46
C PHE A 250 34.73 -34.88 -17.81
N ASP A 251 35.71 -34.49 -18.61
CA ASP A 251 36.89 -33.76 -18.16
C ASP A 251 36.73 -32.30 -18.57
N SER A 252 36.99 -31.37 -17.66
CA SER A 252 36.91 -29.94 -17.96
C SER A 252 37.97 -29.15 -17.19
N LEU A 253 38.28 -27.95 -17.69
CA LEU A 253 39.19 -27.01 -17.04
C LEU A 253 38.43 -26.24 -15.96
N PHE A 254 38.86 -26.41 -14.71
CA PHE A 254 38.36 -25.67 -13.55
C PHE A 254 39.32 -24.52 -13.26
N SER A 255 38.81 -23.30 -13.28
CA SER A 255 39.54 -22.08 -12.90
C SER A 255 39.00 -21.55 -11.59
N MET A 256 39.84 -21.46 -10.57
CA MET A 256 39.45 -20.97 -9.24
C MET A 256 40.12 -19.63 -8.94
N HIS A 257 39.35 -18.68 -8.45
CA HIS A 257 39.85 -17.39 -8.00
C HIS A 257 39.16 -16.91 -6.72
N PRO A 258 39.91 -16.28 -5.79
CA PRO A 258 39.33 -15.73 -4.56
C PRO A 258 38.48 -14.50 -4.85
N THR A 259 37.32 -14.44 -4.19
CA THR A 259 36.34 -13.36 -4.34
C THR A 259 35.54 -13.17 -3.05
N GLU A 260 34.65 -12.20 -3.06
CA GLU A 260 33.71 -11.95 -1.97
C GLU A 260 32.28 -12.10 -2.51
N TYR A 261 31.49 -12.98 -1.88
CA TYR A 261 30.08 -13.19 -2.20
C TYR A 261 29.26 -12.99 -0.94
N ARG A 262 28.27 -12.08 -0.98
CA ARG A 262 27.41 -11.74 0.18
C ARG A 262 28.19 -11.41 1.47
N HIS A 263 29.27 -10.65 1.36
CA HIS A 263 30.16 -10.27 2.47
C HIS A 263 30.90 -11.45 3.14
N GLN A 264 31.06 -12.56 2.42
CA GLN A 264 31.85 -13.72 2.84
C GLN A 264 32.98 -13.95 1.84
N HIS A 265 34.20 -14.18 2.35
CA HIS A 265 35.33 -14.59 1.51
C HIS A 265 35.10 -16.02 0.99
N CYS A 266 35.08 -16.17 -0.33
CA CYS A 266 34.83 -17.44 -1.00
C CYS A 266 35.71 -17.57 -2.25
N LEU A 267 35.62 -18.73 -2.91
CA LEU A 267 36.24 -18.97 -4.20
C LEU A 267 35.16 -18.96 -5.28
N SER A 268 35.39 -18.25 -6.37
CA SER A 268 34.63 -18.39 -7.61
C SER A 268 35.31 -19.44 -8.48
N ILE A 269 34.51 -20.35 -9.02
CA ILE A 269 34.95 -21.45 -9.86
C ILE A 269 34.26 -21.32 -11.20
N GLU A 270 35.05 -21.24 -12.26
CA GLU A 270 34.59 -21.21 -13.64
C GLU A 270 34.96 -22.53 -14.32
N VAL A 271 33.99 -23.15 -14.98
CA VAL A 271 34.13 -24.41 -15.71
C VAL A 271 33.74 -24.16 -17.16
N VAL A 272 34.66 -24.46 -18.08
CA VAL A 272 34.41 -24.28 -19.52
C VAL A 272 33.77 -25.57 -20.07
N PRO A 273 32.53 -25.52 -20.58
CA PRO A 273 31.89 -26.70 -21.18
C PRO A 273 32.58 -27.11 -22.49
N ASP A 274 32.52 -28.41 -22.80
CA ASP A 274 33.04 -28.95 -24.06
C ASP A 274 32.17 -28.48 -25.25
N ALA A 275 32.80 -28.23 -26.41
CA ALA A 275 32.24 -27.42 -27.50
C ALA A 275 30.89 -27.89 -28.08
N ASP A 276 30.55 -29.17 -27.93
CA ASP A 276 29.33 -29.77 -28.50
C ASP A 276 28.04 -29.47 -27.70
N CYS A 277 28.14 -28.98 -26.46
CA CYS A 277 26.97 -28.76 -25.57
C CYS A 277 26.37 -27.35 -25.66
N ALA A 278 27.02 -26.42 -26.38
CA ALA A 278 26.69 -24.99 -26.36
C ALA A 278 25.59 -24.57 -27.35
N GLU A 279 25.26 -25.38 -28.37
CA GLU A 279 24.45 -24.93 -29.51
C GLU A 279 22.91 -25.02 -29.33
N GLN A 280 22.39 -25.64 -28.27
CA GLN A 280 20.96 -26.00 -28.21
C GLN A 280 20.07 -25.17 -27.26
N VAL A 281 20.59 -24.29 -26.40
CA VAL A 281 19.79 -23.74 -25.27
C VAL A 281 19.39 -22.24 -25.37
N PHE A 282 19.97 -21.42 -26.25
CA PHE A 282 19.74 -19.96 -26.19
C PHE A 282 19.22 -19.34 -27.49
N ARG A 283 17.91 -19.46 -27.74
CA ARG A 283 17.19 -18.52 -28.62
C ARG A 283 16.31 -17.60 -27.78
N ASP A 284 16.21 -16.34 -28.18
CA ASP A 284 15.36 -15.26 -27.62
C ASP A 284 13.83 -15.55 -27.68
N ILE A 285 13.43 -16.80 -27.89
CA ILE A 285 12.08 -17.24 -28.18
C ILE A 285 11.70 -18.37 -27.22
N ASN A 286 10.54 -18.25 -26.59
CA ASN A 286 9.97 -19.30 -25.75
C ASN A 286 9.54 -20.50 -26.63
N PRO A 287 10.02 -21.73 -26.36
CA PRO A 287 9.79 -22.89 -27.23
C PRO A 287 8.33 -23.37 -27.25
N ILE A 288 7.53 -23.01 -26.24
CA ILE A 288 6.13 -23.39 -26.15
C ILE A 288 5.25 -22.42 -26.94
N SER A 289 5.39 -21.12 -26.71
CA SER A 289 4.50 -20.08 -27.27
C SER A 289 5.01 -19.49 -28.59
N GLY A 290 6.30 -19.62 -28.89
CA GLY A 290 6.94 -18.94 -30.01
C GLY A 290 6.89 -17.41 -29.91
N LEU A 291 6.78 -16.88 -28.69
CA LEU A 291 6.90 -15.45 -28.35
C LEU A 291 8.29 -15.16 -27.80
N SER A 292 8.63 -13.88 -27.59
CA SER A 292 9.87 -13.53 -26.89
C SER A 292 9.89 -14.21 -25.52
N ASN A 293 11.03 -14.81 -25.17
CA ASN A 293 11.23 -15.34 -23.83
C ASN A 293 11.36 -14.20 -22.80
N GLU A 294 11.33 -14.54 -21.52
CA GLU A 294 11.45 -13.58 -20.42
C GLU A 294 12.67 -12.67 -20.58
N HIS A 295 13.83 -13.25 -20.90
CA HIS A 295 15.08 -12.54 -21.13
C HIS A 295 14.95 -11.41 -22.17
N ALA A 296 14.51 -11.77 -23.39
CA ALA A 296 14.39 -10.84 -24.49
C ALA A 296 13.34 -9.77 -24.23
N PHE A 297 12.25 -10.12 -23.53
CA PHE A 297 11.22 -9.16 -23.14
C PHE A 297 11.73 -8.16 -22.09
N MET A 298 12.43 -8.64 -21.06
CA MET A 298 12.98 -7.81 -19.99
C MET A 298 14.01 -6.80 -20.51
N HIS A 299 14.87 -7.20 -21.45
CA HIS A 299 15.81 -6.29 -22.11
C HIS A 299 15.10 -5.17 -22.89
N ALA A 300 14.00 -5.51 -23.59
CA ALA A 300 13.21 -4.52 -24.31
C ALA A 300 12.43 -3.58 -23.38
N LEU A 301 11.90 -4.09 -22.27
CA LEU A 301 11.24 -3.30 -21.23
C LEU A 301 12.23 -2.33 -20.57
N GLU A 302 13.45 -2.78 -20.29
CA GLU A 302 14.52 -1.93 -19.76
C GLU A 302 14.83 -0.78 -20.73
N THR A 303 15.02 -1.10 -22.00
CA THR A 303 15.27 -0.11 -23.05
C THR A 303 14.12 0.91 -23.15
N ALA A 304 12.87 0.45 -23.03
CA ALA A 304 11.70 1.32 -23.01
C ALA A 304 11.68 2.26 -21.80
N CYS A 305 11.98 1.76 -20.61
CA CYS A 305 12.07 2.58 -19.41
C CYS A 305 13.17 3.64 -19.56
N GLN A 306 14.38 3.26 -19.98
CA GLN A 306 15.50 4.18 -20.18
C GLN A 306 15.16 5.30 -21.18
N ASN A 307 14.44 4.96 -22.25
CA ASN A 307 14.00 5.93 -23.24
C ASN A 307 12.93 6.90 -22.71
N ALA A 308 11.98 6.40 -21.92
CA ALA A 308 10.96 7.24 -21.30
C ALA A 308 11.58 8.24 -20.30
N HIS A 309 12.62 7.85 -19.55
CA HIS A 309 13.38 8.74 -18.67
C HIS A 309 14.08 9.89 -19.39
N ARG A 310 14.42 9.71 -20.67
CA ARG A 310 15.00 10.77 -21.52
C ARG A 310 13.92 11.74 -22.04
N GLY A 311 12.64 11.40 -21.86
CA GLY A 311 11.47 12.20 -22.20
C GLY A 311 10.92 11.96 -23.62
N GLY A 312 9.59 12.03 -23.77
CA GLY A 312 8.90 12.01 -25.07
C GLY A 312 8.78 10.63 -25.74
N GLN A 313 9.07 9.54 -25.01
CA GLN A 313 8.94 8.16 -25.49
C GLN A 313 8.16 7.28 -24.52
N ASP A 314 7.07 7.83 -24.00
CA ASP A 314 6.18 7.15 -23.06
C ASP A 314 5.52 5.92 -23.71
N ARG A 315 5.34 4.88 -22.91
CA ARG A 315 4.83 3.56 -23.34
C ARG A 315 3.84 3.02 -22.31
N SER A 316 3.23 1.88 -22.62
CA SER A 316 2.38 1.14 -21.69
C SER A 316 2.77 -0.34 -21.68
N LEU A 317 2.74 -0.93 -20.49
CA LEU A 317 2.91 -2.36 -20.26
C LEU A 317 1.56 -2.97 -19.89
N LEU A 318 1.16 -4.01 -20.60
CA LEU A 318 0.03 -4.87 -20.23
C LEU A 318 0.61 -6.21 -19.78
N LEU A 319 0.32 -6.64 -18.57
CA LEU A 319 0.66 -7.97 -18.08
C LEU A 319 -0.61 -8.79 -17.91
N LEU A 320 -0.65 -9.96 -18.56
CA LEU A 320 -1.77 -10.88 -18.55
C LEU A 320 -1.42 -12.09 -17.67
N SER A 321 -2.25 -12.37 -16.68
CA SER A 321 -2.16 -13.56 -15.84
C SER A 321 -3.35 -14.48 -16.13
N LEU A 322 -3.10 -15.77 -16.36
CA LEU A 322 -4.19 -16.76 -16.46
C LEU A 322 -4.93 -16.90 -15.13
N ASP A 323 -6.26 -16.79 -15.18
CA ASP A 323 -7.11 -17.00 -14.01
C ASP A 323 -7.21 -18.50 -13.68
N HIS A 324 -7.10 -18.84 -12.40
CA HIS A 324 -7.31 -20.20 -11.86
C HIS A 324 -6.50 -21.32 -12.55
N LEU A 325 -5.25 -21.05 -12.95
CA LEU A 325 -4.39 -22.03 -13.62
C LEU A 325 -4.25 -23.35 -12.85
N ASP A 326 -4.23 -23.34 -11.52
CA ASP A 326 -4.10 -24.57 -10.72
C ASP A 326 -5.32 -25.50 -10.89
N VAL A 327 -6.52 -24.92 -11.03
CA VAL A 327 -7.74 -25.68 -11.32
C VAL A 327 -7.63 -26.29 -12.72
N ILE A 328 -7.26 -25.47 -13.72
CA ILE A 328 -7.06 -25.93 -15.10
C ILE A 328 -6.01 -27.05 -15.15
N ARG A 329 -4.88 -26.88 -14.45
CA ARG A 329 -3.79 -27.87 -14.37
C ARG A 329 -4.26 -29.18 -13.76
N SER A 330 -5.14 -29.13 -12.76
CA SER A 330 -5.72 -30.33 -12.13
C SER A 330 -6.66 -31.10 -13.07
N GLU A 331 -7.36 -30.41 -13.97
CA GLU A 331 -8.32 -31.01 -14.89
C GLU A 331 -7.68 -31.63 -16.13
N VAL A 332 -6.65 -31.00 -16.70
CA VAL A 332 -6.05 -31.44 -17.98
C VAL A 332 -4.58 -31.83 -17.96
N GLY A 333 -3.92 -31.68 -16.82
CA GLY A 333 -2.50 -32.03 -16.68
C GLY A 333 -1.56 -31.12 -17.48
N ALA A 334 -0.26 -31.43 -17.45
CA ALA A 334 0.79 -30.60 -18.02
C ALA A 334 0.65 -30.41 -19.55
N ASP A 335 0.41 -31.48 -20.31
CA ASP A 335 0.24 -31.43 -21.76
C ASP A 335 -0.95 -30.56 -22.19
N GLY A 336 -2.03 -30.57 -21.40
CA GLY A 336 -3.21 -29.75 -21.63
C GLY A 336 -2.95 -28.26 -21.41
N VAL A 337 -2.18 -27.94 -20.36
CA VAL A 337 -1.75 -26.56 -20.08
C VAL A 337 -0.86 -26.04 -21.21
N GLU A 338 0.07 -26.85 -21.72
CA GLU A 338 0.93 -26.44 -22.84
C GLU A 338 0.11 -26.08 -24.10
N LEU A 339 -0.95 -26.85 -24.40
CA LEU A 339 -1.86 -26.54 -25.51
C LEU A 339 -2.60 -25.21 -25.29
N ILE A 340 -3.10 -24.97 -24.07
CA ILE A 340 -3.78 -23.72 -23.72
C ILE A 340 -2.84 -22.51 -23.87
N LEU A 341 -1.59 -22.63 -23.41
CA LEU A 341 -0.58 -21.57 -23.56
C LEU A 341 -0.26 -21.28 -25.03
N ARG A 342 -0.20 -22.32 -25.87
CA ARG A 342 -0.03 -22.17 -27.34
C ARG A 342 -1.21 -21.44 -27.98
N THR A 343 -2.44 -21.81 -27.62
CA THR A 343 -3.64 -21.16 -28.15
C THR A 343 -3.71 -19.70 -27.72
N LEU A 344 -3.43 -19.40 -26.45
CA LEU A 344 -3.33 -18.03 -25.95
C LEU A 344 -2.30 -17.21 -26.73
N ALA A 345 -1.10 -17.77 -26.95
CA ALA A 345 -0.06 -17.09 -27.71
C ALA A 345 -0.47 -16.81 -29.16
N ALA A 346 -1.22 -17.71 -29.80
CA ALA A 346 -1.78 -17.50 -31.13
C ALA A 346 -2.83 -16.36 -31.12
N THR A 347 -3.75 -16.36 -30.16
CA THR A 347 -4.74 -15.28 -30.00
C THR A 347 -4.06 -13.93 -29.77
N LEU A 348 -3.01 -13.87 -28.96
CA LEU A 348 -2.25 -12.63 -28.74
C LEU A 348 -1.59 -12.12 -30.04
N LYS A 349 -1.02 -13.00 -30.85
CA LYS A 349 -0.41 -12.66 -32.15
C LYS A 349 -1.43 -12.13 -33.17
N GLU A 350 -2.68 -12.59 -33.11
CA GLU A 350 -3.75 -12.13 -34.00
C GLU A 350 -4.33 -10.77 -33.57
N GLN A 351 -4.44 -10.53 -32.26
CA GLN A 351 -5.08 -9.32 -31.72
C GLN A 351 -4.12 -8.14 -31.58
N ILE A 352 -2.81 -8.38 -31.46
CA ILE A 352 -1.80 -7.34 -31.23
C ILE A 352 -0.96 -7.12 -32.49
N SER A 353 -0.84 -5.86 -32.89
CA SER A 353 -0.02 -5.45 -34.03
C SER A 353 1.45 -5.80 -33.82
N GLN A 354 2.15 -6.15 -34.91
CA GLN A 354 3.60 -6.42 -34.92
C GLN A 354 4.46 -5.22 -34.49
N ALA A 355 3.87 -4.02 -34.42
CA ALA A 355 4.53 -2.84 -33.85
C ALA A 355 4.70 -2.92 -32.32
N HIS A 356 4.07 -3.88 -31.64
CA HIS A 356 4.19 -4.09 -30.20
C HIS A 356 4.96 -5.38 -29.90
N LEU A 357 5.65 -5.41 -28.76
CA LEU A 357 6.40 -6.59 -28.36
C LEU A 357 5.54 -7.50 -27.48
N LEU A 358 5.54 -8.79 -27.80
CA LEU A 358 4.83 -9.83 -27.06
C LEU A 358 5.84 -10.77 -26.39
N GLY A 359 5.69 -10.99 -25.08
CA GLY A 359 6.53 -11.88 -24.28
C GLY A 359 5.74 -12.97 -23.56
N HIS A 360 6.36 -14.14 -23.40
CA HIS A 360 5.91 -15.20 -22.49
C HIS A 360 6.94 -15.28 -21.35
N LEU A 361 6.56 -14.76 -20.18
CA LEU A 361 7.48 -14.53 -19.06
C LEU A 361 7.60 -15.76 -18.17
N ASP A 362 6.48 -16.38 -17.83
CA ASP A 362 6.44 -17.58 -17.00
C ASP A 362 5.18 -18.40 -17.38
N ASN A 363 5.04 -19.59 -16.80
CA ASN A 363 4.01 -20.59 -17.08
C ASN A 363 2.56 -20.08 -17.02
N ASN A 364 2.30 -18.92 -16.43
CA ASN A 364 0.97 -18.31 -16.34
C ASN A 364 0.93 -16.84 -16.77
N CYS A 365 2.04 -16.27 -17.25
CA CYS A 365 2.17 -14.82 -17.47
C CYS A 365 2.63 -14.48 -18.88
N PHE A 366 1.82 -13.69 -19.58
CA PHE A 366 2.14 -13.06 -20.85
C PHE A 366 2.25 -11.56 -20.69
N ALA A 367 3.03 -10.90 -21.54
CA ALA A 367 3.23 -9.46 -21.47
C ALA A 367 3.17 -8.82 -22.87
N VAL A 368 2.63 -7.61 -22.93
CA VAL A 368 2.61 -6.77 -24.13
C VAL A 368 3.22 -5.41 -23.80
N LEU A 369 4.28 -5.04 -24.51
CA LEU A 369 4.86 -3.72 -24.45
C LEU A 369 4.37 -2.88 -25.64
N MET A 370 3.48 -1.93 -25.34
CA MET A 370 2.84 -1.07 -26.33
C MET A 370 3.61 0.24 -26.51
N HIS A 371 3.78 0.66 -27.76
CA HIS A 371 4.44 1.92 -28.14
C HIS A 371 3.51 3.15 -28.01
N ASN A 372 2.48 3.07 -27.15
CA ASN A 372 1.49 4.12 -26.93
C ASN A 372 1.47 4.54 -25.46
N ALA A 373 1.42 5.85 -25.23
CA ALA A 373 1.41 6.50 -23.93
C ALA A 373 0.00 6.81 -23.41
N ASN A 374 -1.06 6.53 -24.18
CA ASN A 374 -2.42 6.83 -23.75
C ASN A 374 -2.99 5.66 -22.90
N PRO A 375 -3.33 5.89 -21.61
CA PRO A 375 -3.86 4.85 -20.74
C PRO A 375 -5.21 4.28 -21.23
N ASP A 376 -6.10 5.11 -21.76
CA ASP A 376 -7.42 4.66 -22.24
C ASP A 376 -7.24 3.65 -23.38
N THR A 377 -6.31 3.92 -24.30
CA THR A 377 -6.03 3.00 -25.41
C THR A 377 -5.38 1.68 -24.96
N ALA A 378 -4.61 1.72 -23.87
CA ALA A 378 -4.01 0.52 -23.27
C ALA A 378 -5.06 -0.33 -22.56
N VAL A 379 -6.00 0.31 -21.86
CA VAL A 379 -7.14 -0.37 -21.22
C VAL A 379 -8.08 -0.96 -22.30
N GLU A 380 -8.42 -0.21 -23.34
CA GLU A 380 -9.23 -0.70 -24.47
C GLU A 380 -8.54 -1.88 -25.21
N ALA A 381 -7.21 -1.87 -25.32
CA ALA A 381 -6.47 -3.01 -25.86
C ALA A 381 -6.56 -4.22 -24.93
N GLY A 382 -6.40 -4.02 -23.61
CA GLY A 382 -6.61 -5.07 -22.61
C GLY A 382 -8.02 -5.67 -22.67
N ASP A 383 -9.06 -4.83 -22.76
CA ASP A 383 -10.45 -5.29 -22.75
C ASP A 383 -10.74 -6.15 -23.98
N ARG A 384 -10.22 -5.75 -25.15
CA ARG A 384 -10.29 -6.56 -26.37
C ARG A 384 -9.60 -7.91 -26.20
N LEU A 385 -8.45 -7.96 -25.53
CA LEU A 385 -7.74 -9.20 -25.24
C LEU A 385 -8.54 -10.12 -24.31
N CYS A 386 -9.05 -9.60 -23.18
CA CYS A 386 -9.92 -10.38 -22.28
C CYS A 386 -11.14 -10.94 -23.02
N HIS A 387 -11.77 -10.13 -23.87
CA HIS A 387 -12.93 -10.54 -24.64
C HIS A 387 -12.61 -11.58 -25.72
N ALA A 388 -11.47 -11.47 -26.38
CA ALA A 388 -11.01 -12.44 -27.37
C ALA A 388 -10.69 -13.79 -26.70
N ILE A 389 -9.99 -13.76 -25.57
CA ILE A 389 -9.54 -14.96 -24.85
C ILE A 389 -10.74 -15.69 -24.23
N SER A 390 -11.64 -14.99 -23.55
CA SER A 390 -12.83 -15.59 -22.93
C SER A 390 -13.79 -16.27 -23.92
N ARG A 391 -13.78 -15.84 -25.19
CA ARG A 391 -14.58 -16.46 -26.27
C ARG A 391 -13.91 -17.68 -26.91
N HIS A 392 -12.63 -17.91 -26.67
CA HIS A 392 -11.94 -19.09 -27.19
C HIS A 392 -12.14 -20.28 -26.24
N SER A 393 -12.61 -21.39 -26.79
CA SER A 393 -12.64 -22.68 -26.10
C SER A 393 -11.46 -23.54 -26.57
N CYS A 394 -10.63 -24.00 -25.64
CA CYS A 394 -9.55 -24.92 -25.95
C CYS A 394 -10.07 -26.36 -25.84
N GLN A 395 -10.01 -27.12 -26.93
CA GLN A 395 -10.37 -28.53 -26.91
C GLN A 395 -9.14 -29.36 -26.53
N VAL A 396 -9.10 -29.83 -25.30
CA VAL A 396 -8.04 -30.71 -24.80
C VAL A 396 -8.62 -32.11 -24.66
N ARG A 397 -8.21 -33.03 -25.55
CA ARG A 397 -8.79 -34.38 -25.69
C ARG A 397 -10.30 -34.31 -25.97
N SER A 398 -11.16 -34.77 -25.06
CA SER A 398 -12.62 -34.75 -25.16
C SER A 398 -13.29 -33.67 -24.30
N THR A 399 -12.51 -32.79 -23.66
CA THR A 399 -13.02 -31.76 -22.75
C THR A 399 -12.79 -30.38 -23.36
N SER A 400 -13.83 -29.53 -23.31
CA SER A 400 -13.75 -28.13 -23.74
C SER A 400 -13.47 -27.26 -22.52
N ILE A 401 -12.33 -26.59 -22.49
CA ILE A 401 -11.97 -25.65 -21.41
C ILE A 401 -12.20 -24.22 -21.88
N HIS A 402 -12.84 -23.45 -21.02
CA HIS A 402 -12.88 -22.00 -21.11
C HIS A 402 -11.86 -21.40 -20.14
N THR A 403 -11.05 -20.46 -20.61
CA THR A 403 -10.02 -19.80 -19.83
C THR A 403 -10.19 -18.30 -19.93
N THR A 404 -9.92 -17.60 -18.84
CA THR A 404 -9.93 -16.14 -18.77
C THR A 404 -8.57 -15.63 -18.31
N VAL A 405 -8.34 -14.34 -18.50
CA VAL A 405 -7.12 -13.66 -18.06
C VAL A 405 -7.48 -12.38 -17.32
N SER A 406 -6.69 -12.07 -16.30
CA SER A 406 -6.71 -10.76 -15.65
C SER A 406 -5.50 -9.95 -16.11
N ILE A 407 -5.73 -8.69 -16.47
CA ILE A 407 -4.72 -7.82 -17.08
C ILE A 407 -4.43 -6.62 -16.18
N GLY A 408 -3.16 -6.44 -15.84
CA GLY A 408 -2.65 -5.24 -15.17
C GLY A 408 -1.97 -4.32 -16.17
N VAL A 409 -2.40 -3.05 -16.21
CA VAL A 409 -1.84 -2.01 -17.08
C VAL A 409 -0.96 -1.07 -16.26
N VAL A 410 0.26 -0.81 -16.71
CA VAL A 410 1.17 0.18 -16.09
C VAL A 410 1.70 1.12 -17.16
N MET A 411 1.70 2.42 -16.85
CA MET A 411 2.28 3.44 -17.72
C MET A 411 3.79 3.56 -17.49
N ILE A 412 4.54 3.72 -18.58
CA ILE A 412 5.99 3.95 -18.59
C ILE A 412 6.23 5.38 -19.10
N ASN A 413 6.79 6.21 -18.26
CA ASN A 413 7.01 7.65 -18.41
C ASN A 413 8.29 8.10 -17.69
N ASP A 414 8.49 9.41 -17.57
CA ASP A 414 9.67 10.03 -16.96
C ASP A 414 9.81 9.85 -15.44
N SER A 415 8.74 9.47 -14.75
CA SER A 415 8.71 9.17 -13.31
C SER A 415 8.60 7.68 -13.00
N THR A 416 8.78 6.82 -14.01
CA THR A 416 8.67 5.37 -13.87
C THR A 416 9.84 4.79 -13.08
N PRO A 417 9.62 3.84 -12.17
CA PRO A 417 10.69 3.18 -11.40
C PRO A 417 11.49 2.17 -12.26
N SER A 418 12.18 1.22 -11.64
CA SER A 418 12.87 0.14 -12.35
C SER A 418 11.90 -0.73 -13.17
N ASN A 419 12.40 -1.35 -14.25
CA ASN A 419 11.64 -2.29 -15.09
C ASN A 419 11.00 -3.45 -14.29
N GLN A 420 11.68 -3.96 -13.27
CA GLN A 420 11.12 -4.96 -12.36
C GLN A 420 9.97 -4.43 -11.52
N GLU A 421 10.10 -3.23 -10.96
CA GLU A 421 9.03 -2.61 -10.19
C GLU A 421 7.82 -2.35 -11.10
N VAL A 422 8.04 -1.94 -12.35
CA VAL A 422 6.97 -1.83 -13.36
C VAL A 422 6.28 -3.18 -13.59
N LEU A 423 7.06 -4.25 -13.75
CA LEU A 423 6.53 -5.60 -13.93
C LEU A 423 5.75 -6.07 -12.70
N GLN A 424 6.29 -5.84 -11.50
CA GLN A 424 5.66 -6.19 -10.24
C GLN A 424 4.36 -5.43 -10.04
N ARG A 425 4.32 -4.13 -10.36
CA ARG A 425 3.10 -3.31 -10.32
C ARG A 425 2.05 -3.84 -11.28
N ALA A 426 2.44 -4.24 -12.48
CA ALA A 426 1.53 -4.85 -13.45
C ALA A 426 0.98 -6.18 -12.93
N LEU A 427 1.83 -7.02 -12.33
CA LEU A 427 1.44 -8.31 -11.75
C LEU A 427 0.51 -8.16 -10.54
N MET A 428 0.84 -7.26 -9.63
CA MET A 428 -0.03 -6.95 -8.48
C MET A 428 -1.40 -6.45 -8.94
N THR A 429 -1.43 -5.60 -9.98
CA THR A 429 -2.66 -5.08 -10.55
C THR A 429 -3.50 -6.18 -11.20
N ALA A 430 -2.89 -7.04 -12.00
CA ALA A 430 -3.56 -8.21 -12.59
C ALA A 430 -4.13 -9.14 -11.51
N ASN A 431 -3.33 -9.48 -10.49
CA ASN A 431 -3.74 -10.38 -9.41
C ASN A 431 -4.86 -9.80 -8.54
N SER A 432 -4.98 -8.47 -8.44
CA SER A 432 -6.06 -7.81 -7.68
C SER A 432 -7.46 -8.09 -8.24
N LEU A 433 -7.56 -8.56 -9.48
CA LEU A 433 -8.81 -8.83 -10.18
C LEU A 433 -9.35 -10.25 -9.95
N HIS A 434 -8.50 -11.22 -9.60
CA HIS A 434 -8.90 -12.62 -9.35
C HIS A 434 -8.59 -13.12 -7.93
N SER A 435 -7.90 -12.32 -7.11
CA SER A 435 -7.68 -12.65 -5.69
C SER A 435 -8.95 -12.47 -4.83
N GLY A 436 -9.11 -13.31 -3.81
CA GLY A 436 -10.19 -13.21 -2.82
C GLY A 436 -11.60 -13.60 -3.32
N ASN A 437 -11.74 -14.72 -4.04
CA ASN A 437 -13.00 -15.21 -4.62
C ASN A 437 -13.63 -14.28 -5.69
N ARG A 438 -12.85 -13.39 -6.30
CA ARG A 438 -13.30 -12.58 -7.43
C ARG A 438 -13.26 -13.40 -8.72
N PRO A 439 -14.19 -13.17 -9.67
CA PRO A 439 -14.31 -13.99 -10.88
C PRO A 439 -13.17 -13.80 -11.91
N GLY A 440 -12.23 -12.86 -11.70
CA GLY A 440 -11.18 -12.55 -12.67
C GLY A 440 -11.73 -11.88 -13.93
N ASN A 441 -11.09 -12.15 -15.08
CA ASN A 441 -11.50 -11.70 -16.41
C ASN A 441 -11.74 -10.19 -16.57
N GLY A 442 -10.72 -9.38 -16.28
CA GLY A 442 -10.83 -7.93 -16.37
C GLY A 442 -9.50 -7.24 -16.60
N VAL A 443 -9.56 -5.92 -16.77
CA VAL A 443 -8.39 -5.05 -16.92
C VAL A 443 -8.42 -4.02 -15.81
N SER A 444 -7.26 -3.77 -15.20
CA SER A 444 -7.10 -2.68 -14.25
C SER A 444 -5.84 -1.90 -14.54
N LEU A 445 -5.95 -0.58 -14.50
CA LEU A 445 -4.83 0.34 -14.55
C LEU A 445 -4.23 0.48 -13.15
N TYR A 446 -2.90 0.37 -13.07
CA TYR A 446 -2.17 0.60 -11.84
C TYR A 446 -2.29 2.06 -11.39
N GLN A 447 -2.70 2.26 -10.14
CA GLN A 447 -2.80 3.57 -9.49
C GLN A 447 -2.00 3.52 -8.18
N ALA A 448 -1.09 4.48 -7.98
CA ALA A 448 -0.17 4.49 -6.83
C ALA A 448 -0.91 4.52 -5.48
N GLU A 449 -2.03 5.25 -5.38
CA GLU A 449 -2.84 5.34 -4.15
C GLU A 449 -3.51 4.00 -3.78
N LYS A 450 -4.00 3.22 -4.76
CA LYS A 450 -4.59 1.89 -4.50
C LYS A 450 -3.55 0.83 -4.07
N THR A 451 -2.28 1.02 -4.41
CA THR A 451 -1.22 0.02 -4.17
C THR A 451 -0.39 0.34 -2.92
N LEU A 452 -0.25 1.62 -2.57
CA LEU A 452 0.20 2.00 -1.23
C LEU A 452 -0.76 1.45 -0.17
N LEU A 453 -2.07 1.52 -0.40
CA LEU A 453 -3.06 0.84 0.43
C LEU A 453 -2.75 -0.68 0.49
N SER A 454 -2.77 -1.43 -0.62
CA SER A 454 -2.57 -2.89 -0.56
C SER A 454 -1.24 -3.39 0.07
N SER A 455 -0.15 -2.63 -0.05
CA SER A 455 1.17 -2.95 0.54
C SER A 455 1.33 -2.46 1.99
N ILE A 456 0.64 -1.39 2.39
CA ILE A 456 0.51 -0.95 3.78
C ILE A 456 -0.43 -1.90 4.54
N ASP A 457 -1.51 -2.35 3.89
CA ASP A 457 -2.55 -3.22 4.44
C ASP A 457 -1.97 -4.58 4.87
N THR A 458 -1.10 -5.18 4.04
CA THR A 458 -0.43 -6.45 4.39
C THR A 458 0.63 -6.27 5.49
N LYS A 459 1.36 -5.15 5.53
CA LYS A 459 2.34 -4.88 6.60
C LYS A 459 1.65 -4.58 7.93
N MET A 460 0.58 -3.78 7.93
CA MET A 460 -0.17 -3.45 9.14
C MET A 460 -0.94 -4.67 9.66
N SER A 461 -1.61 -5.42 8.78
CA SER A 461 -2.29 -6.68 9.15
C SER A 461 -1.32 -7.67 9.80
N ARG A 462 -0.12 -7.85 9.23
CA ARG A 462 0.95 -8.66 9.86
C ARG A 462 1.42 -8.10 11.21
N ARG A 463 1.56 -6.77 11.35
CA ARG A 463 1.95 -6.13 12.61
C ARG A 463 0.89 -6.34 13.70
N LEU A 464 -0.39 -6.23 13.38
CA LEU A 464 -1.50 -6.43 14.32
C LEU A 464 -1.59 -7.91 14.75
N LEU A 465 -1.48 -8.85 13.81
CA LEU A 465 -1.42 -10.29 14.13
C LEU A 465 -0.21 -10.63 15.00
N ASN A 466 0.95 -10.03 14.73
CA ASN A 466 2.13 -10.20 15.59
C ASN A 466 1.93 -9.57 16.97
N ALA A 467 1.28 -8.42 17.06
CA ALA A 467 0.97 -7.77 18.34
C ALA A 467 -0.02 -8.58 19.19
N LEU A 468 -0.98 -9.26 18.56
CA LEU A 468 -1.85 -10.25 19.20
C LEU A 468 -1.02 -11.40 19.79
N LYS A 469 -0.15 -12.02 18.97
CA LYS A 469 0.73 -13.13 19.42
C LYS A 469 1.70 -12.74 20.54
N LEU A 470 2.15 -11.49 20.55
CA LEU A 470 3.10 -10.96 21.52
C LEU A 470 2.43 -10.31 22.75
N ASN A 471 1.11 -10.46 22.94
CA ASN A 471 0.35 -9.90 24.07
C ASN A 471 0.53 -8.39 24.26
N ARG A 472 0.57 -7.64 23.16
CA ARG A 472 0.82 -6.20 23.15
C ARG A 472 -0.44 -5.34 23.16
N PHE A 473 -1.61 -5.97 23.17
CA PHE A 473 -2.87 -5.27 23.35
C PHE A 473 -3.26 -5.17 24.82
N ARG A 474 -3.94 -4.08 25.16
CA ARG A 474 -4.52 -3.83 26.48
C ARG A 474 -5.91 -3.26 26.32
N LEU A 475 -6.79 -3.60 27.26
CA LEU A 475 -8.12 -2.99 27.37
C LEU A 475 -8.09 -1.90 28.42
N LEU A 476 -8.61 -0.73 28.06
CA LEU A 476 -8.98 0.31 29.01
C LEU A 476 -10.50 0.37 29.12
N PHE A 477 -10.98 0.85 30.26
CA PHE A 477 -12.37 0.98 30.60
C PHE A 477 -12.68 2.45 30.90
N GLN A 478 -13.75 2.97 30.32
CA GLN A 478 -14.23 4.32 30.60
C GLN A 478 -15.67 4.27 31.10
N PRO A 479 -16.00 4.90 32.25
CA PRO A 479 -17.35 4.86 32.80
C PRO A 479 -18.34 5.61 31.90
N VAL A 480 -19.53 5.03 31.77
CA VAL A 480 -20.71 5.65 31.14
C VAL A 480 -21.74 5.82 32.26
N VAL A 481 -21.99 7.06 32.65
CA VAL A 481 -22.68 7.38 33.91
C VAL A 481 -24.12 7.78 33.64
N PRO A 482 -25.12 7.18 34.33
CA PRO A 482 -26.49 7.64 34.24
C PRO A 482 -26.64 9.06 34.78
N LEU A 483 -27.36 9.91 34.05
CA LEU A 483 -27.69 11.27 34.51
C LEU A 483 -28.81 11.29 35.55
N ARG A 484 -29.59 10.21 35.66
CA ARG A 484 -30.68 10.08 36.62
C ARG A 484 -30.28 9.12 37.74
N LEU A 485 -30.38 9.61 38.97
CA LEU A 485 -29.94 8.95 40.20
C LEU A 485 -30.74 7.68 40.57
N ASP A 486 -31.85 7.42 39.90
CA ASP A 486 -32.72 6.25 40.14
C ASP A 486 -32.17 4.94 39.55
N THR A 487 -31.05 5.00 38.82
CA THR A 487 -30.45 3.84 38.16
C THR A 487 -29.12 3.43 38.82
N GLN A 488 -29.13 2.33 39.56
CA GLN A 488 -27.93 1.75 40.18
C GLN A 488 -27.08 0.89 39.22
N THR A 489 -27.10 1.21 37.93
CA THR A 489 -26.43 0.40 36.90
C THR A 489 -25.06 0.98 36.56
N GLN A 490 -24.02 0.15 36.64
CA GLN A 490 -22.65 0.52 36.27
C GLN A 490 -22.39 0.15 34.82
N TYR A 491 -22.00 1.11 33.98
CA TYR A 491 -21.64 0.88 32.59
C TYR A 491 -20.19 1.30 32.33
N TYR A 492 -19.45 0.49 31.58
CA TYR A 492 -18.13 0.87 31.07
C TYR A 492 -18.04 0.60 29.58
N GLU A 493 -17.47 1.54 28.83
CA GLU A 493 -17.00 1.26 27.48
C GLU A 493 -15.61 0.64 27.51
N VAL A 494 -15.46 -0.44 26.75
CA VAL A 494 -14.19 -1.13 26.53
C VAL A 494 -13.46 -0.49 25.34
N LEU A 495 -12.23 -0.05 25.59
CA LEU A 495 -11.41 0.68 24.64
C LEU A 495 -10.06 -0.03 24.45
N LEU A 496 -9.85 -0.56 23.25
CA LEU A 496 -8.60 -1.22 22.87
C LEU A 496 -7.43 -0.22 22.83
N ARG A 497 -6.25 -0.65 23.28
CA ARG A 497 -4.97 0.05 23.13
C ARG A 497 -3.90 -0.90 22.64
N LEU A 498 -3.06 -0.43 21.71
CA LEU A 498 -1.87 -1.14 21.25
C LEU A 498 -0.64 -0.55 21.95
N ILE A 499 0.16 -1.38 22.61
CA ILE A 499 1.42 -0.95 23.23
C ILE A 499 2.54 -0.98 22.17
N SER A 500 3.06 0.19 21.81
CA SER A 500 4.16 0.38 20.85
C SER A 500 5.49 -0.19 21.35
N ASP A 501 6.52 -0.25 20.48
CA ASP A 501 7.86 -0.74 20.86
C ASP A 501 8.54 0.19 21.87
N SER A 502 8.06 1.43 21.95
CA SER A 502 8.46 2.45 22.91
C SER A 502 7.56 2.51 24.15
N GLU A 503 6.80 1.45 24.43
CA GLU A 503 5.86 1.31 25.56
C GLU A 503 4.75 2.38 25.62
N ARG A 504 4.40 3.01 24.50
CA ARG A 504 3.28 3.98 24.44
C ARG A 504 1.99 3.28 24.07
N ALA A 505 0.91 3.61 24.76
CA ALA A 505 -0.44 3.14 24.42
C ALA A 505 -1.02 3.95 23.25
N LEU A 506 -1.16 3.31 22.09
CA LEU A 506 -1.75 3.87 20.88
C LEU A 506 -3.25 3.58 20.83
N SER A 507 -4.06 4.57 20.47
CA SER A 507 -5.50 4.42 20.27
C SER A 507 -5.82 3.74 18.93
N PRO A 508 -7.00 3.12 18.78
CA PRO A 508 -7.42 2.51 17.53
C PRO A 508 -7.34 3.48 16.35
N ASN A 509 -7.74 4.74 16.50
CA ASN A 509 -7.63 5.74 15.43
C ASN A 509 -6.19 5.94 14.92
N ALA A 510 -5.16 5.71 15.74
CA ALA A 510 -3.77 5.85 15.33
C ALA A 510 -3.24 4.66 14.50
N PHE A 511 -3.90 3.49 14.54
CA PHE A 511 -3.47 2.31 13.77
C PHE A 511 -4.54 1.73 12.83
N ILE A 512 -5.82 2.08 13.02
CA ILE A 512 -6.99 1.70 12.20
C ILE A 512 -7.29 2.74 11.10
N ALA A 513 -6.60 3.90 11.08
CA ALA A 513 -6.67 4.85 9.96
C ALA A 513 -6.10 4.30 8.63
N GLN A 514 -5.60 3.06 8.62
CA GLN A 514 -5.08 2.33 7.47
C GLN A 514 -6.05 1.18 7.16
N THR A 515 -6.20 0.78 5.89
CA THR A 515 -7.08 -0.32 5.53
C THR A 515 -6.55 -1.63 6.15
N ILE A 516 -7.32 -2.26 7.03
CA ILE A 516 -6.95 -3.52 7.68
C ILE A 516 -7.70 -4.65 6.99
N GLU A 517 -7.03 -5.79 6.79
CA GLU A 517 -7.67 -6.99 6.25
C GLU A 517 -8.88 -7.38 7.14
N PRO A 518 -10.07 -7.64 6.54
CA PRO A 518 -11.29 -7.94 7.31
C PRO A 518 -11.11 -9.06 8.35
N ASP A 519 -10.34 -10.10 8.03
CA ASP A 519 -10.09 -11.24 8.93
C ASP A 519 -9.30 -10.82 10.17
N VAL A 520 -8.37 -9.87 10.06
CA VAL A 520 -7.61 -9.36 11.21
C VAL A 520 -8.49 -8.53 12.14
N LEU A 521 -9.44 -7.76 11.60
CA LEU A 521 -10.42 -7.03 12.41
C LEU A 521 -11.34 -7.98 13.17
N ILE A 522 -11.76 -9.08 12.55
CA ILE A 522 -12.60 -10.11 13.19
C ILE A 522 -11.82 -10.79 14.32
N GLU A 523 -10.55 -11.14 14.11
CA GLU A 523 -9.69 -11.72 15.15
C GLU A 523 -9.44 -10.75 16.31
N LEU A 524 -9.29 -9.44 16.02
CA LEU A 524 -9.18 -8.42 17.06
C LEU A 524 -10.47 -8.29 17.88
N ASP A 525 -11.64 -8.28 17.21
CA ASP A 525 -12.93 -8.22 17.90
C ASP A 525 -13.12 -9.45 18.80
N ARG A 526 -12.75 -10.66 18.34
CA ARG A 526 -12.75 -11.88 19.15
C ARG A 526 -11.88 -11.75 20.39
N TRP A 527 -10.63 -11.31 20.22
CA TRP A 527 -9.69 -11.10 21.31
C TRP A 527 -10.20 -10.08 22.34
N VAL A 528 -10.80 -8.97 21.88
CA VAL A 528 -11.41 -7.95 22.76
C VAL A 528 -12.55 -8.55 23.57
N ILE A 529 -13.44 -9.34 22.93
CA ILE A 529 -14.58 -9.97 23.59
C ILE A 529 -14.11 -10.96 24.66
N GLU A 530 -13.20 -11.87 24.31
CA GLU A 530 -12.65 -12.87 25.25
C GLU A 530 -12.00 -12.19 26.46
N THR A 531 -11.11 -11.24 26.21
CA THR A 531 -10.41 -10.52 27.28
C THR A 531 -11.38 -9.69 28.13
N ALA A 532 -12.42 -9.11 27.54
CA ALA A 532 -13.45 -8.39 28.28
C ALA A 532 -14.29 -9.31 29.17
N LEU A 533 -14.64 -10.51 28.68
CA LEU A 533 -15.35 -11.53 29.46
C LEU A 533 -14.53 -12.01 30.66
N GLU A 534 -13.22 -12.21 30.49
CA GLU A 534 -12.31 -12.54 31.60
C GLU A 534 -12.32 -11.44 32.66
N ARG A 535 -12.16 -10.18 32.26
CA ARG A 535 -12.21 -9.03 33.18
C ARG A 535 -13.55 -8.87 33.87
N LEU A 536 -14.64 -9.16 33.16
CA LEU A 536 -15.98 -9.09 33.72
C LEU A 536 -16.20 -10.19 34.77
N SER A 537 -15.66 -11.39 34.53
CA SER A 537 -15.68 -12.51 35.48
C SER A 537 -14.97 -12.16 36.78
N GLU A 538 -13.79 -11.53 36.71
CA GLU A 538 -13.06 -11.03 37.89
C GLU A 538 -13.92 -10.05 38.72
N VAL A 539 -14.59 -9.11 38.06
CA VAL A 539 -15.48 -8.13 38.72
C VAL A 539 -16.70 -8.81 39.33
N PHE A 540 -17.24 -9.83 38.66
CA PHE A 540 -18.42 -10.58 39.13
C PHE A 540 -18.11 -11.41 40.37
N ALA A 541 -16.93 -12.02 40.40
CA ALA A 541 -16.40 -12.73 41.56
C ALA A 541 -16.21 -11.79 42.76
N ALA A 542 -15.86 -10.52 42.52
CA ALA A 542 -15.79 -9.48 43.55
C ALA A 542 -17.17 -8.94 44.00
N GLY A 543 -18.27 -9.53 43.55
CA GLY A 543 -19.64 -9.17 43.95
C GLY A 543 -20.23 -7.95 43.25
N ARG A 544 -19.51 -7.36 42.29
CA ARG A 544 -19.99 -6.23 41.48
C ARG A 544 -20.66 -6.74 40.20
N ARG A 545 -21.63 -6.00 39.71
CA ARG A 545 -22.31 -6.28 38.43
C ARG A 545 -22.20 -5.05 37.55
N VAL A 546 -21.62 -5.24 36.38
CA VAL A 546 -21.19 -4.16 35.48
C VAL A 546 -21.60 -4.54 34.07
N HIS A 547 -22.10 -3.57 33.31
CA HIS A 547 -22.36 -3.71 31.89
C HIS A 547 -21.16 -3.21 31.08
N LEU A 548 -20.75 -3.98 30.07
CA LEU A 548 -19.66 -3.61 29.17
C LEU A 548 -20.20 -3.25 27.78
N LEU A 549 -19.81 -2.07 27.30
CA LEU A 549 -20.04 -1.64 25.92
C LEU A 549 -18.82 -2.05 25.08
N LEU A 550 -19.02 -2.94 24.11
CA LEU A 550 -17.99 -3.53 23.27
C LEU A 550 -18.13 -3.04 21.83
N ASN A 551 -17.08 -2.47 21.26
CA ASN A 551 -17.11 -2.03 19.86
C ASN A 551 -16.96 -3.23 18.92
N LEU A 552 -17.78 -3.29 17.87
CA LEU A 552 -17.64 -4.24 16.77
C LEU A 552 -17.27 -3.51 15.48
N SER A 553 -16.38 -4.13 14.70
CA SER A 553 -16.02 -3.66 13.37
C SER A 553 -17.11 -3.99 12.33
N GLY A 554 -17.18 -3.22 11.25
CA GLY A 554 -18.03 -3.56 10.11
C GLY A 554 -17.69 -4.91 9.45
N ALA A 555 -16.45 -5.42 9.59
CA ALA A 555 -16.06 -6.75 9.12
C ALA A 555 -16.77 -7.86 9.89
N SER A 556 -16.86 -7.72 11.21
CA SER A 556 -17.57 -8.65 12.10
C SER A 556 -19.06 -8.78 11.78
N LEU A 557 -19.71 -7.71 11.33
CA LEU A 557 -21.13 -7.76 10.91
C LEU A 557 -21.39 -8.67 9.71
N ARG A 558 -20.39 -8.84 8.84
CA ARG A 558 -20.49 -9.68 7.63
C ARG A 558 -20.09 -11.13 7.87
N ASN A 559 -19.44 -11.42 8.99
CA ASN A 559 -18.96 -12.76 9.31
C ASN A 559 -20.06 -13.58 9.99
N THR A 560 -20.52 -14.63 9.31
CA THR A 560 -21.57 -15.51 9.82
C THR A 560 -21.10 -16.41 10.98
N ASP A 561 -19.81 -16.72 11.03
CA ASP A 561 -19.23 -17.65 12.01
C ASP A 561 -18.99 -16.98 13.37
N LEU A 562 -18.89 -15.64 13.41
CA LEU A 562 -18.66 -14.88 14.63
C LEU A 562 -19.79 -15.05 15.65
N LEU A 563 -21.05 -15.07 15.21
CA LEU A 563 -22.20 -15.23 16.11
C LEU A 563 -22.22 -16.63 16.74
N GLN A 564 -21.91 -17.65 15.95
CA GLN A 564 -21.82 -19.02 16.45
C GLN A 564 -20.70 -19.15 17.48
N TRP A 565 -19.51 -18.63 17.16
CA TRP A 565 -18.38 -18.56 18.08
C TRP A 565 -18.74 -17.81 19.37
N LEU A 566 -19.40 -16.65 19.27
CA LEU A 566 -19.80 -15.85 20.42
C LEU A 566 -20.76 -16.63 21.34
N ALA A 567 -21.72 -17.36 20.77
CA ALA A 567 -22.64 -18.20 21.54
C ALA A 567 -21.93 -19.32 22.30
N ASP A 568 -20.87 -19.89 21.72
CA ASP A 568 -20.02 -20.88 22.38
C ASP A 568 -19.18 -20.24 23.50
N THR A 569 -18.56 -19.09 23.25
CA THR A 569 -17.74 -18.34 24.22
C THR A 569 -18.56 -17.86 25.43
N LEU A 570 -19.79 -17.38 25.22
CA LEU A 570 -20.68 -16.97 26.32
C LEU A 570 -21.07 -18.16 27.20
N ARG A 571 -21.36 -19.32 26.60
CA ARG A 571 -21.64 -20.54 27.35
C ARG A 571 -20.45 -20.98 28.20
N GLN A 572 -19.23 -20.83 27.70
CA GLN A 572 -18.01 -21.19 28.43
C GLN A 572 -17.69 -20.22 29.56
N SER A 573 -17.85 -18.91 29.35
CA SER A 573 -17.52 -17.88 30.34
C SER A 573 -18.50 -17.80 31.51
N GLN A 574 -19.71 -18.37 31.38
CA GLN A 574 -20.80 -18.31 32.37
C GLN A 574 -21.25 -16.88 32.74
N ILE A 575 -20.89 -15.89 31.92
CA ILE A 575 -21.35 -14.52 32.06
C ILE A 575 -22.74 -14.40 31.45
N PRO A 576 -23.75 -13.86 32.17
CA PRO A 576 -25.05 -13.58 31.58
C PRO A 576 -24.91 -12.54 30.46
N ALA A 577 -25.42 -12.88 29.28
CA ALA A 577 -25.30 -12.07 28.05
C ALA A 577 -25.87 -10.64 28.18
N GLU A 578 -26.83 -10.42 29.09
CA GLU A 578 -27.46 -9.12 29.34
C GLU A 578 -26.50 -8.03 29.84
N TYR A 579 -25.32 -8.43 30.31
CA TYR A 579 -24.25 -7.53 30.72
C TYR A 579 -23.36 -7.06 29.56
N LEU A 580 -23.57 -7.58 28.35
CA LEU A 580 -22.82 -7.20 27.17
C LEU A 580 -23.67 -6.36 26.23
N ILE A 581 -23.14 -5.20 25.88
CA ILE A 581 -23.77 -4.24 24.98
C ILE A 581 -22.85 -4.07 23.78
N PHE A 582 -23.23 -4.62 22.63
CA PHE A 582 -22.42 -4.49 21.41
C PHE A 582 -22.72 -3.18 20.68
N GLN A 583 -21.68 -2.39 20.43
CA GLN A 583 -21.74 -1.12 19.74
C GLN A 583 -21.41 -1.31 18.25
N ILE A 584 -22.35 -0.90 17.40
CA ILE A 584 -22.24 -0.95 15.94
C ILE A 584 -22.27 0.48 15.41
N SER A 585 -21.29 0.86 14.58
CA SER A 585 -21.27 2.19 13.94
C SER A 585 -22.44 2.37 12.98
N GLU A 586 -23.06 3.55 12.99
CA GLU A 586 -24.12 3.88 12.03
C GLU A 586 -23.64 3.77 10.58
N SER A 587 -22.41 4.23 10.31
CA SER A 587 -21.78 4.13 8.99
C SER A 587 -21.66 2.66 8.51
N ASP A 588 -21.21 1.77 9.39
CA ASP A 588 -20.98 0.36 9.06
C ASP A 588 -22.30 -0.38 8.86
N ALA A 589 -23.29 -0.05 9.69
CA ALA A 589 -24.65 -0.55 9.56
C ALA A 589 -25.32 -0.06 8.26
N ALA A 590 -25.14 1.20 7.89
CA ALA A 590 -25.69 1.76 6.65
C ALA A 590 -25.17 1.06 5.40
N VAL A 591 -23.87 0.74 5.37
CA VAL A 591 -23.24 0.02 4.23
C VAL A 591 -23.73 -1.42 4.13
N ASN A 592 -24.01 -2.10 5.25
CA ASN A 592 -24.37 -3.52 5.29
C ASN A 592 -25.70 -3.76 6.02
N LEU A 593 -26.75 -3.03 5.63
CA LEU A 593 -27.99 -2.91 6.41
C LEU A 593 -28.67 -4.24 6.71
N MET A 594 -28.78 -5.13 5.71
CA MET A 594 -29.42 -6.44 5.87
C MET A 594 -28.64 -7.37 6.80
N GLN A 595 -27.31 -7.36 6.68
CA GLN A 595 -26.42 -8.14 7.55
C GLN A 595 -26.47 -7.59 8.96
N ALA A 596 -26.39 -6.26 9.13
CA ALA A 596 -26.46 -5.61 10.43
C ALA A 596 -27.79 -5.87 11.15
N ARG A 597 -28.91 -5.86 10.42
CA ARG A 597 -30.24 -6.24 10.95
C ARG A 597 -30.26 -7.68 11.44
N THR A 598 -29.77 -8.62 10.64
CA THR A 598 -29.70 -10.04 10.99
C THR A 598 -28.81 -10.27 12.21
N PHE A 599 -27.65 -9.60 12.24
CA PHE A 599 -26.67 -9.69 13.32
C PHE A 599 -27.24 -9.15 14.62
N THR A 600 -27.86 -7.96 14.58
CA THR A 600 -28.53 -7.33 15.73
C THR A 600 -29.62 -8.23 16.30
N HIS A 601 -30.49 -8.77 15.44
CA HIS A 601 -31.56 -9.67 15.88
C HIS A 601 -31.00 -10.93 16.55
N THR A 602 -29.91 -11.50 16.02
CA THR A 602 -29.29 -12.70 16.59
C THR A 602 -28.64 -12.41 17.94
N LEU A 603 -27.98 -11.25 18.11
CA LEU A 603 -27.45 -10.82 19.40
C LEU A 603 -28.56 -10.73 20.46
N GLN A 604 -29.71 -10.14 20.11
CA GLN A 604 -30.85 -10.02 21.01
C GLN A 604 -31.45 -11.38 21.37
N GLN A 605 -31.50 -12.34 20.43
CA GLN A 605 -31.93 -13.72 20.71
C GLN A 605 -31.01 -14.43 21.72
N MET A 606 -29.74 -14.03 21.81
CA MET A 606 -28.79 -14.49 22.82
C MET A 606 -28.90 -13.74 24.15
N ASN A 607 -29.86 -12.81 24.30
CA ASN A 607 -30.01 -11.86 25.40
C ASN A 607 -28.86 -10.83 25.53
N CYS A 608 -28.03 -10.65 24.50
CA CYS A 608 -27.11 -9.51 24.43
C CYS A 608 -27.90 -8.24 24.11
N LYS A 609 -27.38 -7.08 24.50
CA LYS A 609 -27.94 -5.77 24.13
C LYS A 609 -27.13 -5.15 22.99
N VAL A 610 -27.73 -4.22 22.26
CA VAL A 610 -27.11 -3.57 21.10
C VAL A 610 -27.22 -2.05 21.22
N CYS A 611 -26.15 -1.38 20.80
CA CYS A 611 -26.03 0.06 20.76
C CYS A 611 -25.65 0.53 19.35
N LEU A 612 -26.42 1.45 18.78
CA LEU A 612 -26.02 2.15 17.55
C LEU A 612 -25.19 3.38 17.93
N LYS A 613 -23.92 3.43 17.52
CA LYS A 613 -22.99 4.54 17.82
C LYS A 613 -22.75 5.45 16.63
N HIS A 614 -22.28 6.67 16.92
CA HIS A 614 -22.14 7.76 15.94
C HIS A 614 -23.48 8.17 15.33
N PHE A 615 -24.56 8.08 16.11
CA PHE A 615 -25.88 8.38 15.61
C PHE A 615 -26.02 9.84 15.19
N GLY A 616 -26.48 10.07 13.96
CA GLY A 616 -26.66 11.39 13.34
C GLY A 616 -25.48 11.84 12.45
N SER A 617 -24.45 10.99 12.28
CA SER A 617 -23.30 11.31 11.42
C SER A 617 -23.55 11.05 9.92
N SER A 618 -24.71 10.50 9.54
CA SER A 618 -25.05 10.14 8.16
C SER A 618 -26.42 10.70 7.75
N PRO A 619 -26.61 11.07 6.47
CA PRO A 619 -27.88 11.64 6.01
C PRO A 619 -29.08 10.69 6.13
N ASN A 620 -28.85 9.38 6.36
CA ASN A 620 -29.89 8.35 6.45
C ASN A 620 -30.07 7.75 7.85
N SER A 621 -29.68 8.44 8.93
CA SER A 621 -29.77 7.90 10.32
C SER A 621 -31.16 7.41 10.71
N GLY A 622 -32.21 8.09 10.25
CA GLY A 622 -33.58 7.69 10.51
C GLY A 622 -33.93 6.31 9.92
N HIS A 623 -33.39 5.98 8.74
CA HIS A 623 -33.62 4.71 8.07
C HIS A 623 -32.84 3.57 8.74
N VAL A 624 -31.55 3.79 9.03
CA VAL A 624 -30.70 2.80 9.73
C VAL A 624 -31.31 2.42 11.08
N ARG A 625 -31.75 3.42 11.86
CA ARG A 625 -32.45 3.20 13.14
C ARG A 625 -33.74 2.40 12.99
N HIS A 626 -34.49 2.59 11.91
CA HIS A 626 -35.76 1.88 11.73
C HIS A 626 -35.53 0.39 11.47
N GLU A 627 -34.47 0.06 10.74
CA GLU A 627 -34.13 -1.33 10.40
C GLU A 627 -33.39 -2.08 11.52
N LEU A 628 -32.61 -1.37 12.34
CA LEU A 628 -31.86 -1.95 13.46
C LEU A 628 -32.58 -1.71 14.78
N ASP A 629 -33.20 -2.75 15.32
CA ASP A 629 -33.77 -2.69 16.67
C ASP A 629 -32.66 -2.74 17.72
N THR A 630 -32.30 -1.58 18.27
CA THR A 630 -31.23 -1.43 19.26
C THR A 630 -31.77 -0.86 20.56
N GLU A 631 -31.26 -1.25 21.73
CA GLU A 631 -31.73 -0.70 23.02
C GLU A 631 -31.07 0.65 23.34
N PHE A 632 -29.85 0.85 22.86
CA PHE A 632 -29.05 2.04 23.12
C PHE A 632 -28.74 2.82 21.83
N ILE A 633 -28.76 4.14 21.92
CA ILE A 633 -28.29 5.04 20.87
C ILE A 633 -27.20 5.92 21.46
N LYS A 634 -26.00 5.88 20.89
CA LYS A 634 -24.90 6.76 21.26
C LYS A 634 -24.70 7.81 20.17
N LEU A 635 -24.95 9.06 20.54
CA LEU A 635 -24.90 10.20 19.63
C LEU A 635 -23.51 10.38 19.05
N ASP A 636 -23.42 11.01 17.88
CA ASP A 636 -22.14 11.52 17.39
C ASP A 636 -21.60 12.64 18.30
N GLY A 637 -20.29 12.70 18.47
CA GLY A 637 -19.63 13.69 19.35
C GLY A 637 -19.84 15.14 18.90
N SER A 638 -20.07 15.36 17.59
CA SER A 638 -20.33 16.69 17.03
C SER A 638 -21.53 17.38 17.67
N TYR A 639 -22.61 16.67 18.01
CA TYR A 639 -23.78 17.26 18.68
C TYR A 639 -23.44 17.85 20.06
N ILE A 640 -22.55 17.20 20.80
CA ILE A 640 -22.13 17.66 22.13
C ILE A 640 -21.23 18.88 21.98
N GLN A 641 -20.33 18.87 20.99
CA GLN A 641 -19.48 20.01 20.67
C GLN A 641 -20.29 21.22 20.20
N ASP A 642 -21.29 21.01 19.34
CA ASP A 642 -22.17 22.06 18.85
C ASP A 642 -23.03 22.65 19.97
N LEU A 643 -23.49 21.83 20.91
CA LEU A 643 -24.20 22.29 22.10
C LEU A 643 -23.28 23.10 23.01
N GLU A 644 -22.04 22.64 23.24
CA GLU A 644 -21.03 23.37 24.01
C GLU A 644 -20.68 24.74 23.38
N ASN A 645 -20.61 24.79 22.05
CA ASN A 645 -20.29 25.99 21.28
C ASN A 645 -21.51 26.89 21.01
N ARG A 646 -22.71 26.47 21.46
CA ARG A 646 -24.00 27.15 21.20
C ARG A 646 -24.36 27.27 19.71
N ASN A 647 -23.87 26.35 18.88
CA ASN A 647 -24.24 26.22 17.48
C ASN A 647 -25.64 25.60 17.33
N ILE A 648 -26.03 24.74 18.27
CA ILE A 648 -27.39 24.21 18.41
C ILE A 648 -27.97 24.59 19.77
N SER A 649 -29.29 24.79 19.84
CA SER A 649 -29.99 25.00 21.11
C SER A 649 -30.38 23.67 21.75
N VAL A 650 -30.65 23.70 23.06
CA VAL A 650 -31.19 22.57 23.82
C VAL A 650 -32.52 22.10 23.23
N ASP A 651 -33.39 23.03 22.85
CA ASP A 651 -34.70 22.74 22.25
C ASP A 651 -34.55 21.98 20.93
N THR A 652 -33.64 22.40 20.05
CA THR A 652 -33.36 21.70 18.78
C THR A 652 -32.85 20.29 19.02
N LEU A 653 -31.96 20.11 20.00
CA LEU A 653 -31.47 18.79 20.37
C LEU A 653 -32.62 17.93 20.92
N GLN A 654 -33.48 18.48 21.76
CA GLN A 654 -34.63 17.78 22.33
C GLN A 654 -35.62 17.31 21.25
N ASP A 655 -35.93 18.18 20.28
CA ASP A 655 -36.79 17.85 19.14
C ASP A 655 -36.21 16.70 18.31
N MET A 656 -34.89 16.70 18.09
CA MET A 656 -34.19 15.63 17.39
C MET A 656 -34.25 14.28 18.14
N LEU A 657 -34.20 14.31 19.48
CA LEU A 657 -34.21 13.10 20.31
C LEU A 657 -35.61 12.56 20.59
N GLN A 658 -36.66 13.36 20.35
CA GLN A 658 -38.05 12.97 20.62
C GLN A 658 -38.46 11.61 20.00
N PRO A 659 -38.12 11.27 18.73
CA PRO A 659 -38.46 9.97 18.17
C PRO A 659 -37.76 8.79 18.88
N LEU A 660 -36.57 9.02 19.45
CA LEU A 660 -35.84 8.00 20.21
C LEU A 660 -36.51 7.73 21.55
N HIS A 661 -36.98 8.78 22.23
CA HIS A 661 -37.75 8.64 23.48
C HIS A 661 -39.07 7.91 23.27
N GLN A 662 -39.78 8.19 22.17
CA GLN A 662 -41.03 7.48 21.81
C GLN A 662 -40.82 5.98 21.59
N GLN A 663 -39.61 5.58 21.21
CA GLN A 663 -39.22 4.17 21.04
C GLN A 663 -38.54 3.58 22.28
N HIS A 664 -38.55 4.30 23.41
CA HIS A 664 -37.94 3.89 24.68
C HIS A 664 -36.45 3.53 24.57
N LYS A 665 -35.72 4.20 23.67
CA LYS A 665 -34.27 4.00 23.50
C LYS A 665 -33.48 4.73 24.58
N LEU A 666 -32.43 4.10 25.10
CA LEU A 666 -31.49 4.73 26.04
C LEU A 666 -30.42 5.52 25.29
N ILE A 667 -30.33 6.81 25.57
CA ILE A 667 -29.48 7.73 24.79
C ILE A 667 -28.22 8.06 25.57
N ILE A 668 -27.06 7.85 24.93
CA ILE A 668 -25.72 8.12 25.45
C ILE A 668 -25.14 9.34 24.74
N ALA A 669 -24.73 10.35 25.49
CA ALA A 669 -23.95 11.48 24.99
C ALA A 669 -22.44 11.26 25.26
N PRO A 670 -21.60 11.07 24.22
CA PRO A 670 -20.16 10.95 24.38
C PRO A 670 -19.47 12.33 24.44
N LEU A 671 -18.15 12.31 24.67
CA LEU A 671 -17.27 13.50 24.65
C LEU A 671 -17.73 14.65 25.57
N VAL A 672 -18.31 14.33 26.73
CA VAL A 672 -18.62 15.33 27.76
C VAL A 672 -17.33 15.76 28.46
N GLU A 673 -16.78 16.90 28.08
CA GLU A 673 -15.49 17.40 28.60
C GLU A 673 -15.66 18.50 29.66
N LYS A 674 -16.82 19.17 29.70
CA LYS A 674 -17.08 20.29 30.60
C LYS A 674 -18.36 20.07 31.39
N SER A 675 -18.38 20.47 32.67
CA SER A 675 -19.59 20.39 33.51
C SER A 675 -20.77 21.22 33.01
N ARG A 676 -20.50 22.28 32.24
CA ARG A 676 -21.52 23.26 31.81
C ARG A 676 -22.59 22.65 30.91
N VAL A 677 -22.24 21.65 30.11
CA VAL A 677 -23.16 21.01 29.14
C VAL A 677 -24.10 19.99 29.82
N ILE A 678 -23.80 19.58 31.06
CA ILE A 678 -24.55 18.52 31.74
C ILE A 678 -26.01 18.91 31.99
N GLY A 679 -26.26 20.15 32.41
CA GLY A 679 -27.63 20.65 32.62
C GLY A 679 -28.45 20.69 31.33
N ASP A 680 -27.79 21.06 30.23
CA ASP A 680 -28.39 21.09 28.89
C ASP A 680 -28.69 19.67 28.39
N LEU A 681 -27.76 18.72 28.54
CA LEU A 681 -27.97 17.31 28.20
C LEU A 681 -29.08 16.66 29.04
N TYR A 682 -29.15 16.98 30.33
CA TYR A 682 -30.24 16.52 31.20
C TYR A 682 -31.60 17.03 30.72
N THR A 683 -31.67 18.32 30.37
CA THR A 683 -32.90 18.96 29.86
C THR A 683 -33.32 18.38 28.50
N ALA A 684 -32.37 18.13 27.61
CA ALA A 684 -32.61 17.48 26.31
C ALA A 684 -33.05 16.01 26.43
N GLY A 685 -33.04 15.42 27.62
CA GLY A 685 -33.48 14.05 27.87
C GLY A 685 -32.42 12.99 27.53
N ILE A 686 -31.14 13.32 27.67
CA ILE A 686 -30.06 12.33 27.65
C ILE A 686 -30.13 11.45 28.91
N HIS A 687 -29.86 10.16 28.75
CA HIS A 687 -29.94 9.18 29.84
C HIS A 687 -28.56 8.91 30.45
N LEU A 688 -27.54 8.84 29.60
CA LEU A 688 -26.20 8.39 29.95
C LEU A 688 -25.17 9.37 29.37
N ILE A 689 -24.12 9.66 30.12
CA ILE A 689 -23.02 10.52 29.67
C ILE A 689 -21.68 9.81 29.76
N GLN A 690 -20.78 10.16 28.85
CA GLN A 690 -19.41 9.66 28.82
C GLN A 690 -18.47 10.78 28.40
N GLY A 691 -17.32 10.91 29.07
CA GLY A 691 -16.30 11.86 28.66
C GLY A 691 -15.23 12.06 29.72
N TYR A 692 -14.23 12.89 29.38
CA TYR A 692 -13.07 13.12 30.25
C TYR A 692 -13.40 13.93 31.50
N TYR A 693 -14.52 14.66 31.49
CA TYR A 693 -15.04 15.30 32.69
C TYR A 693 -15.27 14.30 33.84
N LEU A 694 -15.75 13.09 33.51
CA LEU A 694 -16.02 12.03 34.48
C LEU A 694 -14.73 11.29 34.83
N GLN A 695 -14.16 10.63 33.84
CA GLN A 695 -12.92 9.88 33.96
C GLN A 695 -12.35 9.61 32.57
N GLN A 696 -11.04 9.76 32.43
CA GLN A 696 -10.31 9.24 31.26
C GLN A 696 -10.28 7.69 31.30
N PRO A 697 -10.13 7.01 30.15
CA PRO A 697 -9.98 5.56 30.10
C PRO A 697 -8.83 5.07 31.00
N ARG A 698 -9.08 4.06 31.84
CA ARG A 698 -8.07 3.43 32.72
C ARG A 698 -8.13 1.91 32.67
N GLU A 699 -7.10 1.23 33.15
CA GLU A 699 -7.05 -0.24 33.15
C GLU A 699 -8.04 -0.89 34.13
N LYS A 700 -8.47 -0.16 35.16
CA LYS A 700 -9.36 -0.68 36.21
C LYS A 700 -10.76 -0.10 36.09
N MET A 701 -11.76 -0.93 36.41
CA MET A 701 -13.16 -0.54 36.55
C MET A 701 -13.45 -0.06 37.99
N ASP A 702 -12.83 1.03 38.42
CA ASP A 702 -12.87 1.53 39.80
C ASP A 702 -13.52 2.91 39.97
N TYR A 703 -14.30 3.33 38.96
CA TYR A 703 -15.13 4.53 39.06
C TYR A 703 -16.19 4.39 40.15
N ASP A 704 -16.36 5.47 40.91
CA ASP A 704 -17.38 5.57 41.95
C ASP A 704 -18.67 6.15 41.36
N PHE A 705 -19.62 5.26 41.05
CA PHE A 705 -20.90 5.66 40.44
C PHE A 705 -21.89 6.25 41.46
N PHE A 706 -21.71 5.97 42.75
CA PHE A 706 -22.79 6.12 43.73
C PHE A 706 -22.39 6.83 45.03
N ASN A 707 -21.12 7.21 45.24
CA ASN A 707 -20.83 8.15 46.31
C ASN A 707 -21.23 9.57 45.89
N ASP A 708 -22.20 10.10 46.65
CA ASP A 708 -22.41 11.52 46.79
C ASP A 708 -21.10 12.17 47.21
N GLY A 709 -20.63 13.15 46.44
CA GLY A 709 -19.57 14.03 46.90
C GLY A 709 -19.95 14.62 48.25
N GLN A 710 -19.15 14.33 49.27
CA GLN A 710 -19.08 15.16 50.47
C GLN A 710 -18.48 16.52 50.15
#